data_AF-A0A142Y4D8-F1
#
_entry.id   AF-A0A142Y4D8-F1
#
_cell.length_a   1.000
_cell.length_b   1.000
_cell.length_c   1.000
_cell.angle_alpha   90.00
_cell.angle_beta   90.00
_cell.angle_gamma   90.00
#
_symmetry.space_group_name_H-M   'P 1'
#
loop_
_entity.id
_entity.type
_entity.pdbx_description
1 polymer ?
#
loop_
_entity_poly.entity_id
_entity_poly.type
_entity_poly.pdbx_seq_one_letter_code
_entity_poly.pdbx_strand_id
1 'polypeptide(L)'
;MLNRSNALQEILASLPPHLLERARWYSLGRESDDGSLDPRSSSTAPVVYWTHHALRTDENPALDAARHIAISLDAPLLVYQGVSENYRFASDRHHWFSLQGAVDLAQKYGKLGIRHVLHVDRREYRIPALKRITAMAKILVTDEFPGEPTDVWLERLRGTSATPILTVDASCVVPLQKLGRAYDRAFAYKDATRKWYKERVGAPWPGCDAQPSPWDGELPFVPIDPQCIDLAELVSQCEIDHSIGPVFDTPGGTTAGYARWEHFCRTKLSKYAKQRNDPTSEVASRMSAYLHYGMVSPMRLAREAHHRNAEKYLEELLIWREMAYGYCFYRDDYNTLDTLPAWATQTLTEHEADRRDELYAWEDLARGKTSDRLWNACQRSLVKHGELHNNVRMTWGKAIPHWTRNAGDALRQLIDLNHRYALDGRDPASYGGILWCLGQFDRPFHPPQPVLGTVRTRPTSEHAQRMDLPKYESQIDRFRMGAVPRIAVVGAGLGGLMAARILSDHGWDVTVFDKSRGAGGRASTRRLEQMLQFDHGAQYFTCKDSRVAKYVCSWIEMGLAGVWTGRIVEWRDGAIAAEKSNAHRMVWIPGMNAMGKHLSKDLKVQYQRRVDRIDGEPGAYRLAGQISLAMIEEERFESETFDSVLLNCPAHQTLQLVPSHLDSAKKLQQANHRPCWTLMVAFGTKWGLPFDGAFVKESPIAWIARDSSKPNRPSELDCWVLQTSSDWAAEHLALDRDTVCEVLMQELYRLFPITPPEPFFRQAHRWLYAAVEQGISDTPCFWDSQHRIGACGDWFQTPNIEGALLSGMALAGRVMGTVATDIFASSSSPSLQIDAPQQLELF
;
A
#
# COMPACT_ATOMS: atom_id res chain seq x y z
N MET A 1 -8.04 33.50 30.57
CA MET A 1 -7.15 33.86 29.42
C MET A 1 -5.76 34.42 29.77
N LEU A 2 -5.59 35.66 30.28
CA LEU A 2 -4.25 36.26 30.50
C LEU A 2 -3.31 35.41 31.39
N ASN A 3 -3.84 34.76 32.43
CA ASN A 3 -3.03 33.99 33.38
C ASN A 3 -2.50 32.65 32.81
N ARG A 4 -3.33 31.91 32.05
CA ARG A 4 -2.93 30.64 31.41
C ARG A 4 -1.97 30.87 30.24
N SER A 5 -2.22 31.92 29.44
CA SER A 5 -1.30 32.29 28.35
C SER A 5 0.08 32.64 28.90
N ASN A 6 0.15 33.41 29.99
CA ASN A 6 1.43 33.76 30.62
C ASN A 6 2.16 32.52 31.16
N ALA A 7 1.46 31.63 31.87
CA ALA A 7 2.05 30.39 32.38
C ALA A 7 2.61 29.49 31.26
N LEU A 8 1.92 29.36 30.13
CA LEU A 8 2.41 28.59 28.97
C LEU A 8 3.64 29.26 28.30
N GLN A 9 3.70 30.60 28.30
CA GLN A 9 4.88 31.31 27.81
C GLN A 9 6.08 31.18 28.76
N GLU A 10 5.85 31.16 30.07
CA GLU A 10 6.89 30.89 31.07
C GLU A 10 7.46 29.48 30.93
N ILE A 11 6.60 28.47 30.71
CA ILE A 11 7.03 27.09 30.43
C ILE A 11 7.89 27.05 29.16
N LEU A 12 7.45 27.71 28.08
CA LEU A 12 8.24 27.77 26.85
C LEU A 12 9.59 28.45 27.08
N ALA A 13 9.60 29.59 27.78
CA ALA A 13 10.81 30.34 28.13
C ALA A 13 11.76 29.59 29.07
N SER A 14 11.28 28.57 29.80
CA SER A 14 12.11 27.70 30.64
C SER A 14 12.98 26.73 29.84
N LEU A 15 12.70 26.54 28.54
CA LEU A 15 13.50 25.67 27.69
C LEU A 15 14.92 26.24 27.49
N PRO A 16 15.96 25.37 27.47
CA PRO A 16 17.30 25.75 27.02
C PRO A 16 17.27 26.47 25.66
N PRO A 17 18.16 27.45 25.39
CA PRO A 17 18.11 28.27 24.18
C PRO A 17 18.07 27.48 22.87
N HIS A 18 18.78 26.35 22.79
CA HIS A 18 18.84 25.49 21.60
C HIS A 18 17.52 24.72 21.33
N LEU A 19 16.68 24.53 22.35
CA LEU A 19 15.33 23.95 22.25
C LEU A 19 14.29 25.04 22.06
N LEU A 20 14.42 26.17 22.77
CA LEU A 20 13.51 27.32 22.66
C LEU A 20 13.42 27.82 21.22
N GLU A 21 14.53 27.88 20.49
CA GLU A 21 14.52 28.32 19.08
C GLU A 21 13.83 27.36 18.10
N ARG A 22 13.42 26.17 18.57
CA ARG A 22 12.78 25.10 17.79
C ARG A 22 11.33 24.88 18.18
N ALA A 23 10.93 25.32 19.36
CA ALA A 23 9.65 25.04 19.96
C ALA A 23 8.66 26.18 19.71
N ARG A 24 7.43 25.85 19.31
CA ARG A 24 6.32 26.81 19.25
C ARG A 24 5.02 26.20 19.73
N TRP A 25 4.17 27.04 20.31
CA TRP A 25 2.79 26.67 20.58
C TRP A 25 2.02 26.55 19.26
N TYR A 26 1.60 25.34 18.91
CA TYR A 26 0.69 25.08 17.79
C TYR A 26 -0.78 25.34 18.22
N SER A 27 -1.09 25.03 19.47
CA SER A 27 -2.38 25.35 20.11
C SER A 27 -2.16 25.63 21.59
N LEU A 28 -2.80 26.68 22.11
CA LEU A 28 -2.84 26.94 23.57
C LEU A 28 -3.92 26.10 24.29
N GLY A 29 -4.72 25.35 23.51
CA GLY A 29 -5.85 24.58 24.00
C GLY A 29 -7.08 25.44 24.30
N ARG A 30 -8.25 24.81 24.43
CA ARG A 30 -9.52 25.46 24.82
C ARG A 30 -9.71 25.40 26.35
N GLU A 31 -10.48 26.35 26.90
CA GLU A 31 -11.01 26.24 28.28
C GLU A 31 -12.23 25.29 28.25
N SER A 32 -12.41 24.48 29.28
CA SER A 32 -13.61 23.64 29.43
C SER A 32 -14.74 24.49 29.98
N ASP A 33 -15.70 24.85 29.15
CA ASP A 33 -16.84 25.70 29.52
C ASP A 33 -17.91 24.97 30.38
N ASP A 34 -17.70 23.68 30.69
CA ASP A 34 -18.73 22.81 31.28
C ASP A 34 -18.67 22.66 32.81
N GLY A 35 -17.72 23.31 33.49
CA GLY A 35 -17.59 23.27 34.95
C GLY A 35 -17.14 21.92 35.52
N SER A 36 -16.72 20.96 34.68
CA SER A 36 -16.14 19.69 35.14
C SER A 36 -14.72 19.86 35.67
N LEU A 37 -14.30 19.01 36.62
CA LEU A 37 -12.91 18.96 37.08
C LEU A 37 -12.02 18.55 35.91
N ASP A 38 -11.13 19.45 35.51
CA ASP A 38 -10.19 19.20 34.43
C ASP A 38 -9.25 18.04 34.80
N PRO A 39 -9.32 16.87 34.15
CA PRO A 39 -8.49 15.71 34.49
C PRO A 39 -6.98 16.01 34.36
N ARG A 40 -6.60 17.04 33.59
CA ARG A 40 -5.21 17.49 33.41
C ARG A 40 -4.67 18.26 34.61
N SER A 41 -5.56 18.76 35.47
CA SER A 41 -5.19 19.46 36.71
C SER A 41 -4.65 18.52 37.79
N SER A 42 -4.85 17.20 37.64
CA SER A 42 -4.26 16.19 38.53
C SER A 42 -2.73 16.32 38.60
N SER A 43 -2.16 16.12 39.79
CA SER A 43 -0.70 16.02 39.97
C SER A 43 -0.10 14.82 39.23
N THR A 44 -0.92 13.81 38.92
CA THR A 44 -0.49 12.57 38.23
C THR A 44 -0.63 12.63 36.71
N ALA A 45 -1.16 13.73 36.15
CA ALA A 45 -1.33 13.89 34.71
C ALA A 45 0.03 14.08 34.01
N PRO A 46 0.32 13.36 32.91
CA PRO A 46 1.65 13.38 32.30
C PRO A 46 1.84 14.56 31.33
N VAL A 47 3.10 14.90 31.08
CA VAL A 47 3.50 15.44 29.77
C VAL A 47 3.56 14.29 28.80
N VAL A 48 2.91 14.41 27.64
CA VAL A 48 2.93 13.38 26.61
C VAL A 48 3.80 13.85 25.45
N TYR A 49 4.82 13.08 25.10
CA TYR A 49 5.53 13.22 23.82
C TYR A 49 4.91 12.28 22.79
N TRP A 50 4.21 12.83 21.80
CA TRP A 50 3.79 12.08 20.62
C TRP A 50 4.95 12.05 19.62
N THR A 51 5.61 10.89 19.53
CA THR A 51 6.67 10.63 18.55
C THR A 51 6.06 10.02 17.29
N HIS A 52 6.39 10.58 16.12
CA HIS A 52 5.87 10.10 14.83
C HIS A 52 6.86 10.26 13.69
N HIS A 53 7.66 11.32 13.65
CA HIS A 53 8.75 11.48 12.68
C HIS A 53 10.12 11.43 13.30
N ALA A 54 10.36 11.92 14.52
CA ALA A 54 11.67 11.79 15.14
C ALA A 54 11.77 10.47 15.92
N LEU A 55 11.74 9.34 15.20
CA LEU A 55 11.78 7.99 15.80
C LEU A 55 13.19 7.62 16.29
N ARG A 56 13.73 8.43 17.20
CA ARG A 56 15.04 8.24 17.84
C ARG A 56 15.09 8.85 19.24
N THR A 57 16.02 8.39 20.06
CA THR A 57 16.34 9.01 21.35
C THR A 57 17.59 9.91 21.29
N ASP A 58 18.45 9.69 20.30
CA ASP A 58 19.71 10.41 20.10
C ASP A 58 19.46 11.73 19.34
N GLU A 59 20.00 12.84 19.88
CA GLU A 59 19.85 14.19 19.32
C GLU A 59 18.41 14.47 18.84
N ASN A 60 17.44 14.29 19.75
CA ASN A 60 16.02 14.50 19.50
C ASN A 60 15.52 15.73 20.29
N PRO A 61 15.41 16.90 19.62
CA PRO A 61 14.98 18.13 20.30
C PRO A 61 13.56 18.06 20.88
N ALA A 62 12.66 17.30 20.25
CA ALA A 62 11.27 17.17 20.72
C ALA A 62 11.20 16.35 22.00
N LEU A 63 11.96 15.26 22.08
CA LEU A 63 12.13 14.47 23.30
C LEU A 63 12.77 15.31 24.41
N ASP A 64 13.86 16.01 24.11
CA ASP A 64 14.57 16.83 25.08
C ASP A 64 13.66 17.94 25.63
N ALA A 65 12.87 18.60 24.76
CA ALA A 65 11.89 19.60 25.18
C ALA A 65 10.81 19.00 26.09
N ALA A 66 10.27 17.82 25.75
CA ALA A 66 9.29 17.13 26.59
C ALA A 66 9.85 16.78 27.97
N ARG A 67 11.11 16.35 28.06
CA ARG A 67 11.80 16.06 29.33
C ARG A 67 11.97 17.31 30.19
N HIS A 68 12.40 18.42 29.59
CA HIS A 68 12.53 19.70 30.30
C HIS A 68 11.19 20.21 30.80
N ILE A 69 10.14 20.16 29.96
CA ILE A 69 8.79 20.61 30.34
C ILE A 69 8.21 19.75 31.46
N ALA A 70 8.42 18.43 31.42
CA ALA A 70 8.00 17.52 32.48
C ALA A 70 8.64 17.89 33.82
N ILE A 71 9.95 18.17 33.84
CA ILE A 71 10.66 18.65 35.05
C ILE A 71 10.12 20.00 35.54
N SER A 72 9.96 20.98 34.64
CA SER A 72 9.45 22.31 34.99
C SER A 72 8.04 22.28 35.59
N LEU A 73 7.25 21.27 35.25
CA LEU A 73 5.88 21.07 35.73
C LEU A 73 5.75 20.10 36.91
N ASP A 74 6.86 19.52 37.38
CA ASP A 74 6.85 18.41 38.35
C ASP A 74 5.88 17.29 37.92
N ALA A 75 5.93 16.93 36.63
CA ALA A 75 5.02 15.98 36.01
C ALA A 75 5.78 14.79 35.45
N PRO A 76 5.18 13.58 35.46
CA PRO A 76 5.77 12.42 34.80
C PRO A 76 5.71 12.55 33.27
N LEU A 77 6.59 11.83 32.56
CA LEU A 77 6.65 11.78 31.10
C LEU A 77 6.10 10.45 30.56
N LEU A 78 5.29 10.53 29.51
CA LEU A 78 4.87 9.40 28.69
C LEU A 78 5.26 9.64 27.23
N VAL A 79 5.88 8.65 26.58
CA VAL A 79 6.12 8.69 25.13
C VAL A 79 5.10 7.81 24.42
N TYR A 80 4.32 8.41 23.52
CA TYR A 80 3.30 7.74 22.72
C TYR A 80 3.73 7.66 21.26
N GLN A 81 3.69 6.45 20.69
CA GLN A 81 3.84 6.20 19.27
C GLN A 81 2.57 5.54 18.72
N GLY A 82 1.97 6.14 17.68
CA GLY A 82 0.82 5.58 16.99
C GLY A 82 1.18 5.16 15.56
N VAL A 83 0.74 3.97 15.15
CA VAL A 83 0.81 3.49 13.76
C VAL A 83 -0.62 3.31 13.27
N SER A 84 -1.05 4.16 12.34
CA SER A 84 -2.42 4.16 11.82
C SER A 84 -2.52 3.48 10.46
N GLU A 85 -3.60 2.75 10.24
CA GLU A 85 -4.03 2.27 8.92
C GLU A 85 -4.85 3.32 8.16
N ASN A 86 -5.25 4.42 8.82
CA ASN A 86 -6.21 5.40 8.29
C ASN A 86 -5.53 6.54 7.50
N TYR A 87 -4.80 6.17 6.46
CA TYR A 87 -4.30 7.11 5.46
C TYR A 87 -4.08 6.42 4.09
N ARG A 88 -4.09 7.21 3.01
CA ARG A 88 -4.11 6.74 1.62
C ARG A 88 -3.01 5.74 1.23
N PHE A 89 -1.85 5.83 1.87
CA PHE A 89 -0.65 5.08 1.53
C PHE A 89 -0.24 4.07 2.62
N ALA A 90 -1.17 3.71 3.50
CA ALA A 90 -0.95 2.65 4.48
C ALA A 90 -0.70 1.32 3.77
N SER A 91 0.46 0.71 4.02
CA SER A 91 0.89 -0.54 3.40
C SER A 91 1.88 -1.29 4.28
N ASP A 92 2.09 -2.57 3.97
CA ASP A 92 3.05 -3.43 4.67
C ASP A 92 4.41 -2.77 4.72
N ARG A 93 4.87 -2.20 3.61
CA ARG A 93 6.14 -1.46 3.53
C ARG A 93 6.34 -0.43 4.63
N HIS A 94 5.37 0.47 4.77
CA HIS A 94 5.48 1.58 5.71
C HIS A 94 5.24 1.15 7.15
N HIS A 95 4.32 0.20 7.37
CA HIS A 95 4.05 -0.36 8.69
C HIS A 95 5.26 -1.15 9.19
N TRP A 96 5.83 -2.00 8.34
CA TRP A 96 7.01 -2.79 8.65
C TRP A 96 8.18 -1.93 9.08
N PHE A 97 8.53 -0.93 8.28
CA PHE A 97 9.67 -0.05 8.55
C PHE A 97 9.46 0.73 9.86
N SER A 98 8.25 1.27 10.10
CA SER A 98 7.92 2.00 11.33
C SER A 98 7.92 1.10 12.57
N LEU A 99 7.37 -0.12 12.47
CA LEU A 99 7.31 -1.06 13.59
C LEU A 99 8.68 -1.64 13.94
N GLN A 100 9.55 -1.91 12.97
CA GLN A 100 10.97 -2.21 13.24
C GLN A 100 11.64 -1.06 14.03
N GLY A 101 11.31 0.18 13.68
CA GLY A 101 11.70 1.36 14.44
C GLY A 101 11.17 1.35 15.88
N ALA A 102 9.90 0.97 16.08
CA ALA A 102 9.30 0.87 17.40
C ALA A 102 9.97 -0.17 18.30
N VAL A 103 10.38 -1.32 17.74
CA VAL A 103 11.15 -2.36 18.46
C VAL A 103 12.49 -1.81 18.95
N ASP A 104 13.24 -1.14 18.08
CA ASP A 104 14.53 -0.51 18.43
C ASP A 104 14.34 0.63 19.46
N LEU A 105 13.29 1.43 19.32
CA LEU A 105 12.96 2.52 20.25
C LEU A 105 12.59 2.03 21.64
N ALA A 106 11.81 0.96 21.76
CA ALA A 106 11.41 0.41 23.05
C ALA A 106 12.62 0.07 23.92
N GLN A 107 13.66 -0.51 23.33
CA GLN A 107 14.92 -0.80 24.03
C GLN A 107 15.66 0.48 24.45
N LYS A 108 15.64 1.52 23.62
CA LYS A 108 16.35 2.78 23.88
C LYS A 108 15.65 3.64 24.94
N TYR A 109 14.32 3.73 24.90
CA TYR A 109 13.55 4.39 25.95
C TYR A 109 13.65 3.67 27.29
N GLY A 110 13.68 2.33 27.28
CA GLY A 110 13.93 1.53 28.49
C GLY A 110 15.25 1.89 29.18
N LYS A 111 16.33 2.10 28.41
CA LYS A 111 17.63 2.55 28.96
C LYS A 111 17.59 3.97 29.54
N LEU A 112 16.67 4.81 29.08
CA LEU A 112 16.45 6.16 29.60
C LEU A 112 15.48 6.19 30.79
N GLY A 113 14.90 5.04 31.18
CA GLY A 113 13.88 4.99 32.23
C GLY A 113 12.56 5.67 31.83
N ILE A 114 12.29 5.82 30.53
CA ILE A 114 11.10 6.48 30.00
C ILE A 114 10.13 5.42 29.50
N ARG A 115 8.84 5.53 29.88
CA ARG A 115 7.79 4.65 29.37
C ARG A 115 7.42 5.04 27.94
N HIS A 116 7.67 4.13 27.01
CA HIS A 116 7.23 4.20 25.61
C HIS A 116 6.04 3.25 25.42
N VAL A 117 4.98 3.74 24.79
CA VAL A 117 3.78 2.96 24.49
C VAL A 117 3.48 3.00 22.99
N LEU A 118 3.26 1.82 22.42
CA LEU A 118 2.94 1.65 21.01
C LEU A 118 1.45 1.33 20.87
N HIS A 119 0.76 2.08 20.04
CA HIS A 119 -0.59 1.77 19.56
C HIS A 119 -0.54 1.52 18.06
N VAL A 120 -1.23 0.46 17.62
CA VAL A 120 -1.36 0.10 16.21
C VAL A 120 -2.83 -0.09 15.91
N ASP A 121 -3.36 0.72 14.99
CA ASP A 121 -4.71 0.51 14.46
C ASP A 121 -4.75 -0.84 13.75
N ARG A 122 -5.66 -1.68 14.20
CA ARG A 122 -5.93 -3.01 13.64
C ARG A 122 -7.33 -3.44 14.03
N ARG A 123 -7.85 -4.48 13.38
CA ARG A 123 -9.18 -5.04 13.67
C ARG A 123 -9.40 -5.21 15.18
N GLU A 124 -10.58 -4.85 15.67
CA GLU A 124 -10.99 -4.86 17.09
C GLU A 124 -10.33 -3.79 18.01
N TYR A 125 -9.21 -3.18 17.61
CA TYR A 125 -8.46 -2.19 18.42
C TYR A 125 -8.47 -0.76 17.85
N ARG A 126 -9.31 -0.50 16.84
CA ARG A 126 -9.52 0.81 16.21
C ARG A 126 -10.21 1.77 17.16
N ILE A 127 -9.46 2.75 17.63
CA ILE A 127 -9.98 3.83 18.46
C ILE A 127 -9.23 5.13 18.17
N PRO A 128 -9.79 6.31 18.50
CA PRO A 128 -9.07 7.58 18.36
C PRO A 128 -8.01 7.74 19.47
N ALA A 129 -7.00 6.85 19.50
CA ALA A 129 -5.99 6.75 20.56
C ALA A 129 -5.20 8.05 20.75
N LEU A 130 -4.74 8.68 19.65
CA LEU A 130 -4.05 9.98 19.71
C LEU A 130 -4.91 11.05 20.39
N LYS A 131 -6.21 11.12 20.09
CA LYS A 131 -7.12 12.07 20.73
C LYS A 131 -7.27 11.76 22.22
N ARG A 132 -7.44 10.49 22.58
CA ARG A 132 -7.63 10.06 23.98
C ARG A 132 -6.38 10.30 24.83
N ILE A 133 -5.19 9.96 24.31
CA ILE A 133 -3.93 10.20 25.02
C ILE A 133 -3.61 11.69 25.13
N THR A 134 -4.01 12.50 24.15
CA THR A 134 -3.87 13.96 24.24
C THR A 134 -4.78 14.54 25.33
N ALA A 135 -5.98 14.01 25.52
CA ALA A 135 -6.93 14.51 26.50
C ALA A 135 -6.49 14.30 27.96
N MET A 136 -5.63 13.31 28.24
CA MET A 136 -5.06 13.09 29.58
C MET A 136 -3.79 13.93 29.84
N ALA A 137 -3.18 14.51 28.81
CA ALA A 137 -1.90 15.18 28.94
C ALA A 137 -2.05 16.61 29.51
N LYS A 138 -1.11 17.04 30.36
CA LYS A 138 -0.95 18.45 30.74
C LYS A 138 -0.57 19.30 29.52
N ILE A 139 0.42 18.82 28.77
CA ILE A 139 0.90 19.37 27.50
C ILE A 139 1.19 18.18 26.59
N LEU A 140 0.75 18.29 25.33
CA LEU A 140 1.22 17.42 24.27
C LEU A 140 2.43 18.08 23.59
N VAL A 141 3.58 17.42 23.63
CA VAL A 141 4.76 17.78 22.84
C VAL A 141 4.81 16.85 21.62
N THR A 142 5.13 17.37 20.44
CA THR A 142 5.21 16.57 19.21
C THR A 142 6.22 17.14 18.21
N ASP A 143 6.66 16.32 17.27
CA ASP A 143 7.58 16.74 16.20
C ASP A 143 6.88 17.73 15.25
N GLU A 144 7.57 18.81 14.85
CA GLU A 144 7.13 19.69 13.75
C GLU A 144 7.47 19.02 12.41
N PHE A 145 6.44 18.62 11.66
CA PHE A 145 6.59 18.02 10.34
C PHE A 145 5.48 18.48 9.39
N PRO A 146 5.80 19.26 8.35
CA PRO A 146 4.81 19.83 7.43
C PRO A 146 4.54 18.86 6.27
N GLY A 147 3.80 17.78 6.52
CA GLY A 147 3.48 16.80 5.51
C GLY A 147 2.35 15.83 5.90
N GLU A 148 1.56 15.43 4.90
CA GLU A 148 0.47 14.46 5.06
C GLU A 148 1.00 13.07 5.47
N PRO A 149 0.27 12.33 6.32
CA PRO A 149 -1.05 12.67 6.89
C PRO A 149 -0.98 13.45 8.21
N THR A 150 0.22 13.69 8.73
CA THR A 150 0.44 14.12 10.11
C THR A 150 0.02 15.57 10.34
N ASP A 151 0.30 16.48 9.41
CA ASP A 151 -0.17 17.86 9.47
C ASP A 151 -1.70 17.95 9.50
N VAL A 152 -2.39 17.13 8.70
CA VAL A 152 -3.85 17.00 8.70
C VAL A 152 -4.36 16.45 10.05
N TRP A 153 -3.67 15.47 10.63
CA TRP A 153 -4.02 14.95 11.96
C TRP A 153 -3.82 15.99 13.06
N LEU A 154 -2.71 16.73 13.01
CA LEU A 154 -2.38 17.78 13.97
C LEU A 154 -3.40 18.93 13.91
N GLU A 155 -3.82 19.32 12.71
CA GLU A 155 -4.87 20.33 12.49
C GLU A 155 -6.23 19.87 13.04
N ARG A 156 -6.62 18.61 12.78
CA ARG A 156 -7.84 18.02 13.37
C ARG A 156 -7.77 17.94 14.89
N LEU A 157 -6.60 17.61 15.44
CA LEU A 157 -6.38 17.54 16.88
C LEU A 157 -6.48 18.93 17.51
N ARG A 158 -5.89 19.97 16.90
CA ARG A 158 -6.05 21.38 17.31
C ARG A 158 -7.52 21.79 17.36
N GLY A 159 -8.32 21.38 16.38
CA GLY A 159 -9.75 21.68 16.32
C GLY A 159 -10.60 21.00 17.39
N THR A 160 -10.11 19.95 18.04
CA THR A 160 -10.90 19.08 18.93
C THR A 160 -10.32 18.91 20.35
N SER A 161 -9.09 19.34 20.59
CA SER A 161 -8.38 19.16 21.85
C SER A 161 -8.47 20.40 22.74
N ALA A 162 -8.73 20.19 24.04
CA ALA A 162 -8.58 21.24 25.05
C ALA A 162 -7.11 21.42 25.47
N THR A 163 -6.26 20.42 25.23
CA THR A 163 -4.86 20.34 25.70
C THR A 163 -3.95 21.26 24.89
N PRO A 164 -3.04 22.03 25.54
CA PRO A 164 -1.99 22.75 24.84
C PRO A 164 -1.09 21.81 24.03
N ILE A 165 -0.78 22.20 22.79
CA ILE A 165 0.05 21.43 21.86
C ILE A 165 1.27 22.26 21.50
N LEU A 166 2.45 21.73 21.83
CA LEU A 166 3.75 22.28 21.49
C LEU A 166 4.38 21.44 20.37
N THR A 167 4.77 22.09 19.28
CA THR A 167 5.55 21.46 18.21
C THR A 167 7.01 21.85 18.32
N VAL A 168 7.92 20.90 18.02
CA VAL A 168 9.37 21.12 18.10
C VAL A 168 10.04 20.61 16.83
N ASP A 169 10.84 21.47 16.18
CA ASP A 169 11.60 21.06 14.99
C ASP A 169 12.80 20.16 15.33
N ALA A 170 12.59 18.87 15.08
CA ALA A 170 13.57 17.80 15.20
C ALA A 170 14.17 17.34 13.84
N SER A 171 13.77 17.98 12.75
CA SER A 171 13.99 17.50 11.38
C SER A 171 15.00 18.33 10.59
N CYS A 172 15.28 19.56 11.00
CA CYS A 172 16.22 20.47 10.35
C CYS A 172 17.34 20.94 11.29
N VAL A 173 18.54 21.11 10.74
CA VAL A 173 19.68 21.73 11.43
C VAL A 173 19.37 23.19 11.73
N VAL A 174 18.85 23.93 10.74
CA VAL A 174 18.29 25.27 10.95
C VAL A 174 16.81 25.13 11.25
N PRO A 175 16.32 25.59 12.42
CA PRO A 175 14.91 25.48 12.77
C PRO A 175 14.01 26.15 11.73
N LEU A 176 12.93 25.49 11.28
CA LEU A 176 12.01 25.97 10.24
C LEU A 176 11.51 27.39 10.52
N GLN A 177 11.21 27.68 11.79
CA GLN A 177 10.69 28.98 12.25
C GLN A 177 11.65 30.14 11.98
N LYS A 178 12.97 29.88 11.90
CA LYS A 178 13.96 30.94 11.62
C LYS A 178 13.92 31.42 10.18
N LEU A 179 13.38 30.62 9.25
CA LEU A 179 13.39 30.96 7.82
C LEU A 179 12.50 32.17 7.52
N GLY A 180 11.41 32.35 8.28
CA GLY A 180 10.47 33.46 8.18
C GLY A 180 9.54 33.43 6.96
N ARG A 181 9.83 32.59 5.96
CA ARG A 181 9.05 32.43 4.71
C ARG A 181 9.45 31.18 3.94
N ALA A 182 8.61 30.77 2.99
CA ALA A 182 8.97 29.82 1.94
C ALA A 182 10.01 30.44 0.99
N TYR A 183 11.00 29.64 0.59
CA TYR A 183 11.96 30.00 -0.46
C TYR A 183 11.67 29.20 -1.72
N ASP A 184 11.52 29.87 -2.84
CA ASP A 184 11.22 29.30 -4.15
C ASP A 184 12.47 29.03 -5.00
N ARG A 185 13.68 29.33 -4.47
CA ARG A 185 14.96 29.17 -5.17
C ARG A 185 16.08 28.76 -4.22
N ALA A 186 16.84 27.74 -4.63
CA ALA A 186 17.93 27.19 -3.83
C ALA A 186 19.03 28.21 -3.47
N PHE A 187 19.38 29.13 -4.39
CA PHE A 187 20.39 30.14 -4.09
C PHE A 187 19.94 31.12 -3.00
N ALA A 188 18.67 31.54 -3.04
CA ALA A 188 18.10 32.47 -2.06
C ALA A 188 18.00 31.80 -0.68
N TYR A 189 17.61 30.52 -0.64
CA TYR A 189 17.63 29.73 0.58
C TYR A 189 19.05 29.59 1.15
N LYS A 190 20.02 29.23 0.31
CA LYS A 190 21.44 29.08 0.69
C LYS A 190 22.02 30.37 1.25
N ASP A 191 21.68 31.52 0.68
CA ASP A 191 22.15 32.82 1.15
C ASP A 191 21.52 33.19 2.50
N ALA A 192 20.22 32.95 2.67
CA ALA A 192 19.51 33.24 3.91
C ALA A 192 19.98 32.38 5.10
N THR A 193 20.38 31.13 4.83
CA THR A 193 20.75 30.15 5.87
C THR A 193 22.25 30.05 6.14
N ARG A 194 23.08 30.68 5.31
CA ARG A 194 24.56 30.57 5.32
C ARG A 194 25.17 30.78 6.71
N LYS A 195 24.78 31.85 7.40
CA LYS A 195 25.30 32.19 8.74
C LYS A 195 24.96 31.08 9.75
N TRP A 196 23.71 30.62 9.74
CA TRP A 196 23.26 29.63 10.71
C TRP A 196 23.88 28.26 10.50
N TYR A 197 24.06 27.82 9.24
CA TYR A 197 24.77 26.57 8.96
C TYR A 197 26.23 26.63 9.38
N LYS A 198 26.93 27.75 9.12
CA LYS A 198 28.31 27.94 9.56
C LYS A 198 28.46 27.78 11.09
N GLU A 199 27.47 28.24 11.86
CA GLU A 199 27.47 28.15 13.32
C GLU A 199 27.10 26.76 13.85
N ARG A 200 26.25 26.01 13.13
CA ARG A 200 25.58 24.81 13.68
C ARG A 200 26.16 23.50 13.18
N VAL A 201 26.57 23.42 11.92
CA VAL A 201 26.88 22.14 11.27
C VAL A 201 28.02 21.41 11.98
N GLY A 202 29.08 22.10 12.42
CA GLY A 202 30.19 21.47 13.16
C GLY A 202 29.99 21.40 14.68
N ALA A 203 28.89 21.96 15.21
CA ALA A 203 28.69 22.07 16.66
C ALA A 203 28.10 20.77 17.23
N PRO A 204 28.57 20.29 18.40
CA PRO A 204 27.95 19.17 19.08
C PRO A 204 26.52 19.51 19.51
N TRP A 205 25.61 18.54 19.44
CA TRP A 205 24.29 18.68 20.04
C TRP A 205 24.42 18.77 21.57
N PRO A 206 23.79 19.74 22.24
CA PRO A 206 23.82 19.81 23.70
C PRO A 206 23.19 18.58 24.35
N GLY A 207 23.78 18.08 25.44
CA GLY A 207 23.19 16.99 26.22
C GLY A 207 21.92 17.44 26.96
N CYS A 208 21.08 16.46 27.34
CA CYS A 208 19.89 16.71 28.14
C CYS A 208 19.93 15.87 29.42
N ASP A 209 20.12 16.56 30.55
CA ASP A 209 20.21 15.96 31.89
C ASP A 209 18.83 15.83 32.58
N ALA A 210 17.76 16.35 31.96
CA ALA A 210 16.41 16.31 32.54
C ALA A 210 15.87 14.86 32.60
N GLN A 211 15.70 14.30 33.79
CA GLN A 211 15.22 12.92 33.98
C GLN A 211 13.87 12.91 34.69
N PRO A 212 12.75 13.15 33.98
CA PRO A 212 11.42 13.06 34.60
C PRO A 212 11.09 11.62 34.98
N SER A 213 10.21 11.45 35.96
CA SER A 213 9.66 10.14 36.30
C SER A 213 8.82 9.58 35.14
N PRO A 214 8.83 8.26 34.89
CA PRO A 214 7.94 7.65 33.92
C PRO A 214 6.51 7.68 34.42
N TRP A 215 5.56 7.93 33.53
CA TRP A 215 4.13 7.85 33.88
C TRP A 215 3.66 6.39 33.90
N ASP A 216 3.04 5.95 35.00
CA ASP A 216 2.65 4.56 35.27
C ASP A 216 1.13 4.31 35.22
N GLY A 217 0.33 5.32 34.89
CA GLY A 217 -1.13 5.19 34.83
C GLY A 217 -1.70 4.29 33.72
N GLU A 218 -3.02 4.14 33.72
CA GLU A 218 -3.77 3.30 32.79
C GLU A 218 -3.95 3.93 31.41
N LEU A 219 -3.64 3.17 30.36
CA LEU A 219 -3.75 3.64 28.98
C LEU A 219 -5.20 3.60 28.48
N PRO A 220 -5.61 4.54 27.61
CA PRO A 220 -6.97 4.58 27.07
C PRO A 220 -7.16 3.63 25.86
N PHE A 221 -6.21 2.71 25.67
CA PHE A 221 -6.09 1.72 24.60
C PHE A 221 -5.29 0.52 25.08
N VAL A 222 -5.40 -0.62 24.38
CA VAL A 222 -4.56 -1.79 24.60
C VAL A 222 -3.23 -1.60 23.86
N PRO A 223 -2.09 -1.44 24.57
CA PRO A 223 -0.79 -1.23 23.92
C PRO A 223 -0.30 -2.52 23.26
N ILE A 224 0.58 -2.36 22.27
CA ILE A 224 1.43 -3.43 21.76
C ILE A 224 2.74 -3.40 22.54
N ASP A 225 3.22 -4.56 23.01
CA ASP A 225 4.57 -4.71 23.56
C ASP A 225 5.56 -4.96 22.41
N PRO A 226 6.43 -4.01 22.04
CA PRO A 226 7.35 -4.18 20.93
C PRO A 226 8.40 -5.27 21.15
N GLN A 227 8.59 -5.78 22.37
CA GLN A 227 9.60 -6.81 22.65
C GLN A 227 9.10 -8.24 22.40
N CYS A 228 7.78 -8.45 22.35
CA CYS A 228 7.16 -9.77 22.27
C CYS A 228 6.32 -9.96 20.99
N ILE A 229 6.53 -9.14 19.95
CA ILE A 229 5.67 -9.12 18.76
C ILE A 229 6.23 -9.94 17.61
N ASP A 230 5.34 -10.72 16.98
CA ASP A 230 5.51 -11.15 15.60
C ASP A 230 5.03 -10.02 14.67
N LEU A 231 5.97 -9.39 13.97
CA LEU A 231 5.69 -8.27 13.06
C LEU A 231 4.84 -8.71 11.86
N ALA A 232 5.06 -9.91 11.32
CA ALA A 232 4.27 -10.43 10.20
C ALA A 232 2.83 -10.67 10.63
N GLU A 233 2.62 -11.17 11.84
CA GLU A 233 1.30 -11.33 12.42
C GLU A 233 0.62 -9.99 12.66
N LEU A 234 1.27 -9.06 13.34
CA LEU A 234 0.69 -7.75 13.63
C LEU A 234 0.30 -6.97 12.37
N VAL A 235 1.19 -6.92 11.37
CA VAL A 235 0.93 -6.21 10.10
C VAL A 235 -0.25 -6.83 9.35
N SER A 236 -0.40 -8.15 9.38
CA SER A 236 -1.51 -8.83 8.70
C SER A 236 -2.89 -8.57 9.29
N GLN A 237 -2.95 -8.07 10.53
CA GLN A 237 -4.19 -7.71 11.22
C GLN A 237 -4.65 -6.26 10.89
N CYS A 238 -3.80 -5.49 10.22
CA CYS A 238 -4.07 -4.10 9.81
C CYS A 238 -4.85 -4.09 8.49
N GLU A 239 -5.86 -3.23 8.34
CA GLU A 239 -6.61 -3.05 7.08
C GLU A 239 -5.89 -2.08 6.15
N ILE A 240 -4.73 -2.51 5.65
CA ILE A 240 -3.83 -1.73 4.82
C ILE A 240 -3.61 -2.38 3.45
N ASP A 241 -2.84 -1.71 2.59
CA ASP A 241 -2.49 -2.21 1.27
C ASP A 241 -1.37 -3.27 1.34
N HIS A 242 -1.77 -4.54 1.42
CA HIS A 242 -0.86 -5.69 1.42
C HIS A 242 -0.22 -6.00 0.04
N SER A 243 -0.55 -5.22 -1.00
CA SER A 243 0.10 -5.38 -2.32
C SER A 243 1.51 -4.77 -2.39
N ILE A 244 1.94 -4.07 -1.34
CA ILE A 244 3.22 -3.35 -1.31
C ILE A 244 4.05 -3.86 -0.15
N GLY A 245 4.87 -4.87 -0.44
CA GLY A 245 5.66 -5.58 0.57
C GLY A 245 6.82 -4.78 1.19
N PRO A 246 7.36 -5.29 2.31
CA PRO A 246 8.53 -4.74 3.00
C PRO A 246 9.77 -4.71 2.11
N VAL A 247 10.73 -3.86 2.46
CA VAL A 247 12.04 -3.75 1.77
C VAL A 247 13.08 -4.51 2.57
N PHE A 248 13.50 -5.67 2.07
CA PHE A 248 14.33 -6.61 2.83
C PHE A 248 15.73 -6.10 3.17
N ASP A 249 16.35 -5.30 2.29
CA ASP A 249 17.73 -4.83 2.46
C ASP A 249 17.85 -3.50 3.22
N THR A 250 16.73 -2.95 3.69
CA THR A 250 16.65 -1.64 4.36
C THR A 250 15.78 -1.76 5.62
N PRO A 251 16.27 -2.44 6.68
CA PRO A 251 15.54 -2.57 7.93
C PRO A 251 15.40 -1.22 8.63
N GLY A 252 14.26 -1.01 9.29
CA GLY A 252 13.98 0.15 10.13
C GLY A 252 14.73 0.12 11.48
N GLY A 253 14.69 1.25 12.19
CA GLY A 253 15.38 1.46 13.46
C GLY A 253 16.62 2.35 13.36
N THR A 254 16.91 3.03 14.46
CA THR A 254 18.05 3.94 14.58
C THR A 254 19.37 3.18 14.52
N THR A 255 19.42 1.96 15.07
CA THR A 255 20.60 1.08 15.02
C THR A 255 20.94 0.73 13.57
N ALA A 256 19.96 0.30 12.78
CA ALA A 256 20.14 0.03 11.36
C ALA A 256 20.52 1.29 10.55
N GLY A 257 19.87 2.43 10.86
CA GLY A 257 20.16 3.71 10.21
C GLY A 257 21.59 4.18 10.41
N TYR A 258 22.09 4.17 11.65
CA TYR A 258 23.47 4.57 11.92
C TYR A 258 24.50 3.55 11.39
N ALA A 259 24.22 2.25 11.42
CA ALA A 259 25.08 1.25 10.78
C ALA A 259 25.24 1.51 9.27
N ARG A 260 24.15 1.87 8.57
CA ARG A 260 24.19 2.25 7.16
C ARG A 260 25.00 3.54 6.95
N TRP A 261 24.79 4.54 7.79
CA TRP A 261 25.52 5.81 7.74
C TRP A 261 27.03 5.61 7.89
N GLU A 262 27.45 4.81 8.87
CA GLU A 262 28.85 4.48 9.13
C GLU A 262 29.47 3.72 7.96
N HIS A 263 28.76 2.74 7.41
CA HIS A 263 29.19 2.02 6.21
C HIS A 263 29.36 2.96 5.02
N PHE A 264 28.41 3.87 4.78
CA PHE A 264 28.52 4.88 3.73
C PHE A 264 29.74 5.78 3.92
N CYS A 265 29.95 6.31 5.13
CA CYS A 265 31.10 7.15 5.46
C CYS A 265 32.42 6.45 5.17
N ARG A 266 32.53 5.17 5.55
CA ARG A 266 33.75 4.38 5.40
C ARG A 266 34.04 4.01 3.95
N THR A 267 33.03 3.70 3.14
CA THR A 267 33.22 3.00 1.86
C THR A 267 32.85 3.81 0.62
N LYS A 268 31.95 4.80 0.74
CA LYS A 268 31.29 5.45 -0.40
C LYS A 268 31.37 6.97 -0.39
N LEU A 269 31.44 7.61 0.79
CA LEU A 269 31.36 9.07 0.91
C LEU A 269 32.45 9.81 0.12
N SER A 270 33.68 9.30 0.09
CA SER A 270 34.78 9.89 -0.68
C SER A 270 34.55 9.91 -2.19
N LYS A 271 33.69 9.02 -2.72
CA LYS A 271 33.33 8.92 -4.13
C LYS A 271 32.03 9.68 -4.46
N TYR A 272 31.23 10.00 -3.44
CA TYR A 272 29.89 10.56 -3.58
C TYR A 272 29.86 11.79 -4.49
N ALA A 273 30.72 12.78 -4.24
CA ALA A 273 30.73 14.02 -5.02
C ALA A 273 30.92 13.80 -6.53
N LYS A 274 31.76 12.82 -6.89
CA LYS A 274 32.10 12.52 -8.30
C LYS A 274 31.06 11.59 -8.96
N GLN A 275 30.47 10.65 -8.22
CA GLN A 275 29.71 9.55 -8.79
C GLN A 275 28.19 9.59 -8.48
N ARG A 276 27.69 10.52 -7.64
CA ARG A 276 26.27 10.58 -7.22
C ARG A 276 25.23 10.75 -8.34
N ASN A 277 25.65 11.04 -9.56
CA ASN A 277 24.74 11.16 -10.70
C ASN A 277 24.69 9.88 -11.53
N ASP A 278 25.62 8.95 -11.36
CA ASP A 278 25.58 7.64 -12.02
C ASP A 278 24.74 6.66 -11.18
N PRO A 279 23.50 6.33 -11.61
CA PRO A 279 22.65 5.41 -10.88
C PRO A 279 23.24 3.99 -10.81
N THR A 280 24.21 3.64 -11.65
CA THR A 280 24.84 2.30 -11.67
C THR A 280 26.03 2.16 -10.73
N SER A 281 26.47 3.26 -10.11
CA SER A 281 27.65 3.30 -9.24
C SER A 281 27.39 2.86 -7.80
N GLU A 282 26.12 2.80 -7.39
CA GLU A 282 25.68 2.42 -6.03
C GLU A 282 26.37 3.20 -4.89
N VAL A 283 26.86 4.43 -5.16
CA VAL A 283 27.53 5.29 -4.18
C VAL A 283 26.59 6.14 -3.34
N ALA A 284 25.29 6.16 -3.64
CA ALA A 284 24.31 6.92 -2.86
C ALA A 284 24.28 6.42 -1.41
N SER A 285 24.06 7.33 -0.47
CA SER A 285 24.03 6.99 0.97
C SER A 285 22.83 6.12 1.34
N ARG A 286 21.74 6.21 0.58
CA ARG A 286 20.46 5.54 0.84
C ARG A 286 19.92 5.84 2.26
N MET A 287 20.17 7.06 2.74
CA MET A 287 19.76 7.52 4.08
C MET A 287 18.35 8.14 4.10
N SER A 288 17.70 8.34 2.96
CA SER A 288 16.44 9.10 2.87
C SER A 288 15.30 8.45 3.64
N ALA A 289 15.17 7.12 3.63
CA ALA A 289 14.16 6.41 4.45
C ALA A 289 14.35 6.65 5.96
N TYR A 290 15.60 6.58 6.45
CA TYR A 290 15.91 6.83 7.86
C TYR A 290 15.73 8.30 8.26
N LEU A 291 16.03 9.23 7.35
CA LEU A 291 15.79 10.66 7.55
C LEU A 291 14.30 11.00 7.55
N HIS A 292 13.51 10.38 6.67
CA HIS A 292 12.05 10.57 6.58
C HIS A 292 11.35 10.15 7.88
N TYR A 293 11.68 8.96 8.38
CA TYR A 293 11.17 8.47 9.67
C TYR A 293 12.01 8.95 10.88
N GLY A 294 12.94 9.89 10.67
CA GLY A 294 13.81 10.50 11.69
C GLY A 294 14.48 9.52 12.65
N MET A 295 14.79 8.32 12.16
CA MET A 295 15.55 7.27 12.85
C MET A 295 17.03 7.63 12.99
N VAL A 296 17.50 8.61 12.23
CA VAL A 296 18.83 9.22 12.38
C VAL A 296 18.69 10.71 12.56
N SER A 297 19.60 11.31 13.33
CA SER A 297 19.65 12.75 13.52
C SER A 297 20.23 13.44 12.28
N PRO A 298 19.51 14.39 11.65
CA PRO A 298 20.09 15.20 10.58
C PRO A 298 21.23 16.10 11.11
N MET A 299 21.18 16.50 12.38
CA MET A 299 22.27 17.25 13.03
C MET A 299 23.54 16.40 13.12
N ARG A 300 23.43 15.13 13.55
CA ARG A 300 24.56 14.21 13.62
C ARG A 300 25.16 13.93 12.25
N LEU A 301 24.31 13.63 11.26
CA LEU A 301 24.76 13.37 9.89
C LEU A 301 25.48 14.59 9.31
N ALA A 302 24.95 15.81 9.52
CA ALA A 302 25.59 17.05 9.08
C ALA A 302 26.94 17.25 9.78
N ARG A 303 27.01 17.09 11.10
CA ARG A 303 28.25 17.20 11.89
C ARG A 303 29.32 16.23 11.42
N GLU A 304 28.96 14.97 11.28
CA GLU A 304 29.88 13.92 10.85
C GLU A 304 30.36 14.09 9.39
N ALA A 305 29.48 14.56 8.50
CA ALA A 305 29.84 14.88 7.12
C ALA A 305 30.78 16.10 7.04
N HIS A 306 30.54 17.11 7.89
CA HIS A 306 31.38 18.30 7.96
C HIS A 306 32.80 17.99 8.43
N HIS A 307 32.96 17.21 9.50
CA HIS A 307 34.28 16.77 9.95
C HIS A 307 35.03 15.91 8.92
N ARG A 308 34.32 15.34 7.95
CA ARG A 308 34.87 14.58 6.82
C ARG A 308 35.03 15.42 5.54
N ASN A 309 34.80 16.73 5.60
CA ASN A 309 34.87 17.65 4.45
C ASN A 309 33.96 17.24 3.28
N ALA A 310 32.79 16.67 3.58
CA ALA A 310 31.85 16.17 2.59
C ALA A 310 30.86 17.25 2.09
N GLU A 311 31.40 18.36 1.57
CA GLU A 311 30.62 19.55 1.16
C GLU A 311 29.46 19.22 0.21
N LYS A 312 29.69 18.32 -0.76
CA LYS A 312 28.64 17.96 -1.71
C LYS A 312 27.51 17.16 -1.08
N TYR A 313 27.79 16.34 -0.06
CA TYR A 313 26.75 15.63 0.68
C TYR A 313 25.94 16.61 1.55
N LEU A 314 26.64 17.55 2.23
CA LEU A 314 26.01 18.61 3.02
C LEU A 314 25.09 19.49 2.18
N GLU A 315 25.47 19.83 0.95
CA GLU A 315 24.61 20.63 0.07
C GLU A 315 23.27 19.94 -0.22
N GLU A 316 23.27 18.63 -0.47
CA GLU A 316 22.03 17.88 -0.71
C GLU A 316 21.21 17.70 0.58
N LEU A 317 21.88 17.42 1.71
CA LEU A 317 21.23 17.23 3.01
C LEU A 317 20.63 18.53 3.59
N LEU A 318 21.28 19.67 3.38
CA LEU A 318 20.90 20.93 4.00
C LEU A 318 20.15 21.83 3.03
N ILE A 319 20.69 22.08 1.84
CA ILE A 319 20.10 23.07 0.94
C ILE A 319 18.85 22.51 0.27
N TRP A 320 18.93 21.34 -0.35
CA TRP A 320 17.79 20.80 -1.10
C TRP A 320 16.70 20.25 -0.18
N ARG A 321 17.07 19.44 0.82
CA ARG A 321 16.10 18.86 1.75
C ARG A 321 15.47 19.92 2.66
N GLU A 322 16.25 20.73 3.39
CA GLU A 322 15.65 21.68 4.35
C GLU A 322 14.93 22.86 3.67
N MET A 323 15.29 23.23 2.43
CA MET A 323 14.48 24.15 1.64
C MET A 323 13.09 23.59 1.37
N ALA A 324 12.98 22.30 1.04
CA ALA A 324 11.70 21.66 0.79
C ALA A 324 10.85 21.56 2.07
N TYR A 325 11.48 21.26 3.22
CA TYR A 325 10.81 21.32 4.53
C TYR A 325 10.32 22.74 4.85
N GLY A 326 11.17 23.75 4.67
CA GLY A 326 10.80 25.16 4.83
C GLY A 326 9.66 25.57 3.91
N TYR A 327 9.68 25.11 2.66
CA TYR A 327 8.65 25.42 1.69
C TYR A 327 7.29 24.86 2.12
N CYS A 328 7.20 23.57 2.46
CA CYS A 328 5.96 22.95 2.95
C CYS A 328 5.50 23.54 4.30
N PHE A 329 6.43 23.99 5.16
CA PHE A 329 6.07 24.62 6.44
C PHE A 329 5.33 25.95 6.28
N TYR A 330 5.64 26.72 5.23
CA TYR A 330 5.05 28.04 4.98
C TYR A 330 3.95 28.03 3.89
N ARG A 331 3.59 26.85 3.35
CA ARG A 331 2.61 26.69 2.28
C ARG A 331 1.69 25.52 2.58
N ASP A 332 0.43 25.79 2.93
CA ASP A 332 -0.55 24.73 3.21
C ASP A 332 -1.06 24.03 1.93
N ASP A 333 -0.78 24.60 0.75
CA ASP A 333 -1.19 24.11 -0.57
C ASP A 333 -0.09 23.37 -1.32
N TYR A 334 0.97 22.92 -0.62
CA TYR A 334 2.14 22.26 -1.21
C TYR A 334 1.81 21.00 -2.04
N ASN A 335 0.60 20.45 -1.92
CA ASN A 335 0.13 19.26 -2.61
C ASN A 335 -0.75 19.57 -3.84
N THR A 336 -0.97 20.85 -4.19
CA THR A 336 -1.76 21.29 -5.35
C THR A 336 -0.91 22.01 -6.40
N LEU A 337 -1.48 22.29 -7.57
CA LEU A 337 -0.79 23.11 -8.59
C LEU A 337 -0.69 24.60 -8.20
N ASP A 338 -1.52 25.06 -7.26
CA ASP A 338 -1.56 26.47 -6.85
C ASP A 338 -0.29 26.90 -6.12
N THR A 339 0.50 25.93 -5.64
CA THR A 339 1.81 26.18 -5.06
C THR A 339 2.87 26.58 -6.09
N LEU A 340 2.69 26.20 -7.37
CA LEU A 340 3.70 26.45 -8.41
C LEU A 340 3.86 27.96 -8.68
N PRO A 341 5.06 28.41 -9.13
CA PRO A 341 5.24 29.81 -9.50
C PRO A 341 4.37 30.14 -10.72
N ALA A 342 3.86 31.38 -10.79
CA ALA A 342 2.94 31.81 -11.84
C ALA A 342 3.41 31.49 -13.28
N TRP A 343 4.72 31.60 -13.56
CA TRP A 343 5.25 31.27 -14.89
C TRP A 343 5.09 29.79 -15.25
N ALA A 344 5.19 28.89 -14.27
CA ALA A 344 5.06 27.45 -14.47
C ALA A 344 3.60 27.07 -14.65
N THR A 345 2.70 27.60 -13.81
CA THR A 345 1.25 27.39 -13.98
C THR A 345 0.79 27.90 -15.34
N GLN A 346 1.18 29.12 -15.72
CA GLN A 346 0.82 29.70 -17.01
C GLN A 346 1.29 28.83 -18.18
N THR A 347 2.57 28.45 -18.21
CA THR A 347 3.10 27.67 -19.34
C THR A 347 2.51 26.26 -19.39
N LEU A 348 2.21 25.64 -18.26
CA LEU A 348 1.54 24.33 -18.26
C LEU A 348 0.11 24.43 -18.79
N THR A 349 -0.63 25.47 -18.41
CA THR A 349 -1.99 25.74 -18.90
C THR A 349 -2.01 26.05 -20.39
N GLU A 350 -1.10 26.88 -20.89
CA GLU A 350 -0.97 27.20 -22.33
C GLU A 350 -0.74 25.93 -23.17
N HIS A 351 -0.11 24.91 -22.59
CA HIS A 351 0.24 23.64 -23.24
C HIS A 351 -0.67 22.46 -22.80
N GLU A 352 -1.83 22.72 -22.17
CA GLU A 352 -2.80 21.68 -21.83
C GLU A 352 -3.47 21.05 -23.06
N ALA A 353 -3.62 21.80 -24.15
CA ALA A 353 -4.22 21.30 -25.38
C ALA A 353 -3.25 20.53 -26.28
N ASP A 354 -1.96 20.50 -25.94
CA ASP A 354 -0.95 19.81 -26.74
C ASP A 354 -1.24 18.31 -26.86
N ARG A 355 -0.90 17.73 -28.00
CA ARG A 355 -1.04 16.29 -28.19
C ARG A 355 -0.06 15.54 -27.30
N ARG A 356 -0.55 14.54 -26.55
CA ARG A 356 0.26 13.51 -25.89
C ARG A 356 0.20 12.25 -26.77
N ASP A 357 1.36 11.68 -27.09
CA ASP A 357 1.43 10.51 -27.97
C ASP A 357 0.90 9.25 -27.31
N GLU A 358 1.04 9.17 -25.98
CA GLU A 358 0.60 8.03 -25.17
C GLU A 358 -0.08 8.55 -23.90
N LEU A 359 -1.10 7.82 -23.45
CA LEU A 359 -1.71 8.00 -22.13
C LEU A 359 -1.71 6.64 -21.44
N TYR A 360 -1.15 6.58 -20.24
CA TYR A 360 -1.09 5.35 -19.46
C TYR A 360 -2.10 5.37 -18.33
N ALA A 361 -2.83 4.26 -18.17
CA ALA A 361 -3.65 4.05 -16.99
C ALA A 361 -2.77 3.82 -15.76
N TRP A 362 -3.34 4.02 -14.57
CA TRP A 362 -2.59 3.94 -13.31
C TRP A 362 -1.86 2.60 -13.13
N GLU A 363 -2.47 1.46 -13.46
CA GLU A 363 -1.85 0.15 -13.29
C GLU A 363 -0.58 -0.01 -14.15
N ASP A 364 -0.60 0.45 -15.40
CA ASP A 364 0.58 0.37 -16.29
C ASP A 364 1.73 1.19 -15.72
N LEU A 365 1.43 2.41 -15.26
CA LEU A 365 2.41 3.26 -14.58
C LEU A 365 2.89 2.60 -13.29
N ALA A 366 1.99 2.08 -12.45
CA ALA A 366 2.32 1.47 -11.17
C ALA A 366 3.25 0.25 -11.31
N ARG A 367 3.10 -0.51 -12.40
CA ARG A 367 3.86 -1.74 -12.68
C ARG A 367 5.06 -1.54 -13.60
N GLY A 368 5.30 -0.32 -14.10
CA GLY A 368 6.39 -0.05 -15.03
C GLY A 368 6.17 -0.76 -16.37
N LYS A 369 5.01 -0.54 -16.97
CA LYS A 369 4.57 -1.14 -18.25
C LYS A 369 4.29 -0.08 -19.32
N THR A 370 5.18 0.90 -19.45
CA THR A 370 5.17 1.86 -20.55
C THR A 370 6.02 1.37 -21.73
N SER A 371 6.03 2.12 -22.83
CA SER A 371 6.95 1.92 -23.95
C SER A 371 8.41 2.30 -23.60
N ASP A 372 8.64 2.98 -22.46
CA ASP A 372 9.95 3.47 -22.06
C ASP A 372 10.68 2.55 -21.08
N ARG A 373 11.78 1.94 -21.55
CA ARG A 373 12.57 0.99 -20.75
C ARG A 373 13.20 1.60 -19.49
N LEU A 374 13.78 2.79 -19.58
CA LEU A 374 14.44 3.42 -18.44
C LEU A 374 13.40 3.78 -17.38
N TRP A 375 12.27 4.35 -17.79
CA TRP A 375 11.18 4.67 -16.89
C TRP A 375 10.62 3.43 -16.20
N ASN A 376 10.41 2.35 -16.95
CA ASN A 376 9.97 1.07 -16.41
C ASN A 376 10.96 0.54 -15.37
N ALA A 377 12.27 0.62 -15.61
CA ALA A 377 13.29 0.23 -14.63
C ALA A 377 13.26 1.12 -13.37
N CYS A 378 13.04 2.43 -13.52
CA CYS A 378 12.86 3.34 -12.39
C CYS A 378 11.65 2.97 -11.54
N GLN A 379 10.52 2.68 -12.18
CA GLN A 379 9.32 2.26 -11.48
C GLN A 379 9.50 0.92 -10.78
N ARG A 380 10.14 -0.07 -11.43
CA ARG A 380 10.46 -1.36 -10.79
C ARG A 380 11.37 -1.17 -9.57
N SER A 381 12.28 -0.18 -9.57
CA SER A 381 13.08 0.16 -8.39
C SER A 381 12.21 0.61 -7.22
N LEU A 382 11.22 1.47 -7.48
CA LEU A 382 10.25 1.87 -6.46
C LEU A 382 9.45 0.67 -5.95
N VAL A 383 8.95 -0.18 -6.84
CA VAL A 383 8.15 -1.36 -6.47
C VAL A 383 8.98 -2.35 -5.64
N LYS A 384 10.20 -2.71 -6.07
CA LYS A 384 11.00 -3.77 -5.44
C LYS A 384 11.83 -3.28 -4.25
N HIS A 385 12.47 -2.12 -4.39
CA HIS A 385 13.48 -1.63 -3.43
C HIS A 385 12.97 -0.49 -2.55
N GLY A 386 11.76 0.03 -2.81
CA GLY A 386 11.18 1.14 -2.07
C GLY A 386 12.01 2.43 -2.13
N GLU A 387 12.88 2.54 -3.12
CA GLU A 387 13.77 3.68 -3.31
C GLU A 387 13.99 3.94 -4.80
N LEU A 388 14.27 5.19 -5.15
CA LEU A 388 14.64 5.59 -6.50
C LEU A 388 15.82 6.55 -6.45
N HIS A 389 16.89 6.20 -7.16
CA HIS A 389 18.09 7.01 -7.22
C HIS A 389 17.79 8.43 -7.73
N ASN A 390 18.24 9.46 -7.01
CA ASN A 390 17.83 10.86 -7.22
C ASN A 390 17.97 11.33 -8.68
N ASN A 391 19.07 10.97 -9.35
CA ASN A 391 19.28 11.40 -10.73
C ASN A 391 18.21 10.88 -11.70
N VAL A 392 17.79 9.62 -11.55
CA VAL A 392 16.74 9.02 -12.37
C VAL A 392 15.34 9.34 -11.86
N ARG A 393 15.16 9.68 -10.58
CA ARG A 393 13.88 10.18 -10.01
C ARG A 393 13.39 11.44 -10.73
N MET A 394 14.30 12.35 -11.06
CA MET A 394 13.98 13.53 -11.89
C MET A 394 13.54 13.16 -13.31
N THR A 395 14.18 12.17 -13.95
CA THR A 395 13.76 11.69 -15.28
C THR A 395 12.41 10.99 -15.20
N TRP A 396 12.23 10.13 -14.20
CA TRP A 396 10.98 9.42 -13.94
C TRP A 396 9.82 10.41 -13.78
N GLY A 397 10.01 11.46 -12.97
CA GLY A 397 8.95 12.44 -12.73
C GLY A 397 8.68 13.37 -13.91
N LYS A 398 9.71 13.74 -14.69
CA LYS A 398 9.54 14.57 -15.90
C LYS A 398 8.86 13.85 -17.06
N ALA A 399 8.81 12.52 -17.06
CA ALA A 399 8.10 11.76 -18.08
C ALA A 399 6.57 11.81 -17.88
N ILE A 400 6.09 11.83 -16.63
CA ILE A 400 4.66 11.72 -16.30
C ILE A 400 3.78 12.78 -17.01
N PRO A 401 4.13 14.07 -17.09
CA PRO A 401 3.32 15.06 -17.81
C PRO A 401 3.05 14.72 -19.28
N HIS A 402 3.95 13.98 -19.94
CA HIS A 402 3.78 13.52 -21.32
C HIS A 402 2.79 12.36 -21.46
N TRP A 403 2.38 11.74 -20.35
CA TRP A 403 1.57 10.53 -20.31
C TRP A 403 0.26 10.69 -19.55
N THR A 404 -0.07 11.91 -19.18
CA THR A 404 -1.29 12.28 -18.47
C THR A 404 -2.02 13.38 -19.22
N ARG A 405 -3.33 13.48 -19.02
CA ARG A 405 -4.19 14.39 -19.78
C ARG A 405 -3.84 15.87 -19.56
N ASN A 406 -3.43 16.23 -18.36
CA ASN A 406 -3.10 17.60 -17.95
C ASN A 406 -2.13 17.59 -16.75
N ALA A 407 -1.66 18.76 -16.33
CA ALA A 407 -0.73 18.90 -15.20
C ALA A 407 -1.32 18.44 -13.86
N GLY A 408 -2.64 18.55 -13.67
CA GLY A 408 -3.31 18.09 -12.46
C GLY A 408 -3.32 16.56 -12.35
N ASP A 409 -3.62 15.87 -13.45
CA ASP A 409 -3.48 14.42 -13.57
C ASP A 409 -2.01 14.01 -13.34
N ALA A 410 -1.05 14.75 -13.90
CA ALA A 410 0.38 14.52 -13.69
C ALA A 410 0.77 14.60 -12.21
N LEU A 411 0.37 15.68 -11.51
CA LEU A 411 0.65 15.87 -10.10
C LEU A 411 0.05 14.73 -9.25
N ARG A 412 -1.20 14.32 -9.54
CA ARG A 412 -1.85 13.21 -8.82
C ARG A 412 -1.11 11.89 -9.01
N GLN A 413 -0.61 11.60 -10.21
CA GLN A 413 0.16 10.38 -10.48
C GLN A 413 1.56 10.44 -9.84
N LEU A 414 2.24 11.59 -9.90
CA LEU A 414 3.53 11.79 -9.25
C LEU A 414 3.42 11.57 -7.73
N ILE A 415 2.44 12.19 -7.09
CA ILE A 415 2.17 12.02 -5.66
C ILE A 415 1.83 10.56 -5.35
N ASP A 416 0.90 9.94 -6.08
CA ASP A 416 0.48 8.57 -5.79
C ASP A 416 1.65 7.58 -5.90
N LEU A 417 2.31 7.54 -7.06
CA LEU A 417 3.38 6.57 -7.31
C LEU A 417 4.57 6.78 -6.35
N ASN A 418 4.93 8.04 -6.08
CA ASN A 418 6.02 8.33 -5.17
C ASN A 418 5.69 7.93 -3.73
N HIS A 419 4.53 8.37 -3.22
CA HIS A 419 4.15 8.16 -1.81
C HIS A 419 3.71 6.74 -1.49
N ARG A 420 3.23 6.02 -2.50
CA ARG A 420 2.83 4.62 -2.36
C ARG A 420 4.01 3.67 -2.26
N TYR A 421 5.07 3.93 -3.03
CA TYR A 421 6.17 2.98 -3.18
C TYR A 421 7.47 3.43 -2.49
N ALA A 422 7.80 4.72 -2.45
CA ALA A 422 9.05 5.14 -1.83
C ALA A 422 8.96 5.11 -0.29
N LEU A 423 9.91 4.45 0.38
CA LEU A 423 10.07 4.54 1.84
C LEU A 423 10.33 5.98 2.30
N ASP A 424 10.89 6.82 1.43
CA ASP A 424 11.10 8.26 1.66
C ASP A 424 9.98 9.15 1.07
N GLY A 425 8.85 8.54 0.69
CA GLY A 425 7.64 9.23 0.23
C GLY A 425 6.86 9.86 1.39
N ARG A 426 5.97 10.81 1.07
CA ARG A 426 5.17 11.61 2.03
C ARG A 426 6.06 12.49 2.90
N ASP A 427 7.10 13.00 2.27
CA ASP A 427 8.11 13.83 2.89
C ASP A 427 8.14 15.18 2.19
N PRO A 428 8.37 16.31 2.89
CA PRO A 428 8.57 17.59 2.23
C PRO A 428 9.63 17.54 1.12
N ALA A 429 10.71 16.77 1.29
CA ALA A 429 11.71 16.56 0.24
C ALA A 429 11.15 15.82 -0.98
N SER A 430 10.23 14.87 -0.77
CA SER A 430 9.49 14.22 -1.84
C SER A 430 8.61 15.21 -2.61
N TYR A 431 7.82 16.04 -1.91
CA TYR A 431 7.04 17.10 -2.55
C TYR A 431 7.95 18.06 -3.33
N GLY A 432 9.09 18.45 -2.77
CA GLY A 432 10.01 19.33 -3.47
C GLY A 432 10.52 18.76 -4.80
N GLY A 433 10.84 17.47 -4.86
CA GLY A 433 11.22 16.78 -6.09
C GLY A 433 10.06 16.64 -7.10
N ILE A 434 8.85 16.35 -6.60
CA ILE A 434 7.64 16.23 -7.41
C ILE A 434 7.28 17.58 -8.05
N LEU A 435 7.21 18.63 -7.25
CA LEU A 435 6.89 19.98 -7.73
C LEU A 435 7.97 20.52 -8.67
N TRP A 436 9.25 20.15 -8.47
CA TRP A 436 10.33 20.48 -9.41
C TRP A 436 10.08 19.88 -10.80
N CYS A 437 9.45 18.70 -10.88
CA CYS A 437 9.05 18.12 -12.15
C CYS A 437 8.03 19.00 -12.90
N LEU A 438 7.30 19.88 -12.20
CA LEU A 438 6.32 20.81 -12.75
C LEU A 438 6.77 22.28 -12.73
N GLY A 439 8.04 22.57 -12.39
CA GLY A 439 8.64 23.89 -12.50
C GLY A 439 8.97 24.60 -11.18
N GLN A 440 8.56 24.05 -10.03
CA GLN A 440 8.96 24.60 -8.72
C GLN A 440 10.48 24.55 -8.54
N PHE A 441 11.06 25.53 -7.85
CA PHE A 441 12.50 25.63 -7.59
C PHE A 441 13.42 25.81 -8.82
N ASP A 442 12.86 26.00 -10.01
CA ASP A 442 13.62 26.23 -11.24
C ASP A 442 13.25 27.56 -11.91
N ARG A 443 13.76 27.79 -13.12
CA ARG A 443 13.47 28.92 -14.00
C ARG A 443 12.77 28.47 -15.29
N PRO A 444 12.13 29.37 -16.04
CA PRO A 444 11.68 29.07 -17.39
C PRO A 444 12.87 28.82 -18.35
N PHE A 445 12.65 27.93 -19.32
CA PHE A 445 13.55 27.58 -20.41
C PHE A 445 12.89 27.90 -21.75
N HIS A 446 13.64 28.51 -22.66
CA HIS A 446 13.16 28.88 -24.00
C HIS A 446 14.00 28.22 -25.10
N PRO A 447 13.38 27.89 -26.26
CA PRO A 447 11.96 28.06 -26.58
C PRO A 447 11.04 27.04 -25.87
N PRO A 448 9.74 27.33 -25.69
CA PRO A 448 8.80 26.39 -25.09
C PRO A 448 8.74 25.08 -25.89
N GLN A 449 8.55 23.97 -25.20
CA GLN A 449 8.44 22.63 -25.77
C GLN A 449 7.01 22.12 -25.64
N PRO A 450 6.54 21.22 -26.53
CA PRO A 450 5.24 20.60 -26.38
C PRO A 450 5.05 19.97 -24.97
N VAL A 451 3.83 20.05 -24.45
CA VAL A 451 3.37 19.56 -23.14
C VAL A 451 3.94 20.31 -21.94
N LEU A 452 5.25 20.50 -21.87
CA LEU A 452 5.92 21.12 -20.71
C LEU A 452 6.06 22.65 -20.83
N GLY A 453 5.86 23.21 -22.02
CA GLY A 453 6.10 24.62 -22.28
C GLY A 453 7.53 25.03 -21.91
N THR A 454 7.66 26.01 -21.04
CA THR A 454 8.96 26.51 -20.55
C THR A 454 9.50 25.78 -19.32
N VAL A 455 8.81 24.75 -18.81
CA VAL A 455 9.32 23.88 -17.75
C VAL A 455 10.49 23.06 -18.30
N ARG A 456 11.58 22.93 -17.53
CA ARG A 456 12.77 22.17 -17.93
C ARG A 456 12.39 20.75 -18.39
N THR A 457 12.82 20.39 -19.60
CA THR A 457 12.68 19.03 -20.14
C THR A 457 13.79 18.11 -19.64
N ARG A 458 13.49 16.81 -19.60
CA ARG A 458 14.47 15.77 -19.28
C ARG A 458 14.10 14.44 -19.95
N PRO A 459 14.26 14.33 -21.29
CA PRO A 459 13.85 13.14 -22.02
C PRO A 459 14.51 11.88 -21.47
N THR A 460 13.72 10.83 -21.30
CA THR A 460 14.18 9.50 -20.86
C THR A 460 15.18 8.89 -21.85
N SER A 461 14.93 9.07 -23.15
CA SER A 461 15.81 8.62 -24.24
C SER A 461 17.22 9.20 -24.14
N GLU A 462 17.35 10.51 -23.89
CA GLU A 462 18.65 11.16 -23.70
C GLU A 462 19.38 10.67 -22.45
N HIS A 463 18.65 10.44 -21.35
CA HIS A 463 19.27 9.95 -20.12
C HIS A 463 19.76 8.51 -20.31
N ALA A 464 18.96 7.65 -20.96
CA ALA A 464 19.32 6.27 -21.24
C ALA A 464 20.61 6.16 -22.07
N GLN A 465 20.87 7.08 -23.01
CA GLN A 465 22.10 7.10 -23.81
C GLN A 465 23.37 7.44 -23.01
N ARG A 466 23.22 8.07 -21.84
CA ARG A 466 24.35 8.52 -21.00
C ARG A 466 24.67 7.56 -19.86
N MET A 467 24.00 6.42 -19.79
CA MET A 467 24.19 5.44 -18.73
C MET A 467 24.19 4.00 -19.26
N ASP A 468 24.75 3.08 -18.48
CA ASP A 468 24.65 1.65 -18.75
C ASP A 468 23.25 1.14 -18.31
N LEU A 469 22.28 1.26 -19.22
CA LEU A 469 20.90 0.85 -18.96
C LEU A 469 20.78 -0.66 -18.67
N PRO A 470 21.41 -1.59 -19.41
CA PRO A 470 21.38 -3.01 -19.06
C PRO A 470 21.92 -3.30 -17.65
N LYS A 471 23.02 -2.65 -17.25
CA LYS A 471 23.54 -2.79 -15.89
C LYS A 471 22.54 -2.26 -14.87
N TYR A 472 21.93 -1.11 -15.11
CA TYR A 472 20.90 -0.57 -14.22
C TYR A 472 19.70 -1.51 -14.10
N GLU A 473 19.16 -2.02 -15.21
CA GLU A 473 18.08 -3.01 -15.21
C GLU A 473 18.46 -4.25 -14.40
N SER A 474 19.68 -4.78 -14.57
CA SER A 474 20.16 -5.93 -13.81
C SER A 474 20.25 -5.67 -12.30
N GLN A 475 20.67 -4.47 -11.90
CA GLN A 475 20.73 -4.06 -10.49
C GLN A 475 19.34 -3.92 -9.88
N ILE A 476 18.36 -3.43 -10.66
CA ILE A 476 16.97 -3.30 -10.21
C ILE A 476 16.27 -4.65 -10.15
N ASP A 477 16.50 -5.52 -11.12
CA ASP A 477 15.80 -6.81 -11.21
C ASP A 477 16.42 -7.90 -10.31
N ARG A 478 17.63 -7.67 -9.79
CA ARG A 478 18.25 -8.51 -8.76
C ARG A 478 17.44 -8.49 -7.46
N PHE A 479 17.16 -9.68 -6.95
CA PHE A 479 16.71 -9.86 -5.57
C PHE A 479 17.89 -9.63 -4.62
N ARG A 480 17.76 -8.69 -3.68
CA ARG A 480 18.91 -8.19 -2.91
C ARG A 480 19.36 -9.12 -1.77
N MET A 481 18.54 -10.08 -1.37
CA MET A 481 18.78 -10.95 -0.21
C MET A 481 18.62 -12.43 -0.58
N GLY A 482 19.71 -13.20 -0.62
CA GLY A 482 19.67 -14.64 -0.86
C GLY A 482 19.19 -15.06 -2.26
N ALA A 483 18.75 -16.31 -2.39
CA ALA A 483 18.13 -16.83 -3.61
C ALA A 483 16.70 -16.31 -3.76
N VAL A 484 16.24 -16.14 -5.00
CA VAL A 484 14.85 -15.75 -5.28
C VAL A 484 13.92 -16.88 -4.84
N PRO A 485 12.98 -16.64 -3.91
CA PRO A 485 12.06 -17.69 -3.49
C PRO A 485 11.13 -18.10 -4.63
N ARG A 486 10.92 -19.42 -4.77
CA ARG A 486 10.05 -20.05 -5.75
C ARG A 486 8.69 -20.33 -5.12
N ILE A 487 7.64 -19.80 -5.71
CA ILE A 487 6.27 -19.89 -5.19
C ILE A 487 5.39 -20.64 -6.17
N ALA A 488 4.72 -21.70 -5.69
CA ALA A 488 3.65 -22.35 -6.43
C ALA A 488 2.30 -21.76 -6.03
N VAL A 489 1.47 -21.41 -7.02
CA VAL A 489 0.07 -21.01 -6.80
C VAL A 489 -0.84 -22.04 -7.45
N VAL A 490 -1.69 -22.69 -6.66
CA VAL A 490 -2.66 -23.69 -7.15
C VAL A 490 -4.04 -23.04 -7.26
N GLY A 491 -4.47 -22.79 -8.49
CA GLY A 491 -5.72 -22.12 -8.84
C GLY A 491 -5.49 -20.75 -9.47
N ALA A 492 -5.88 -20.61 -10.74
CA ALA A 492 -5.89 -19.36 -11.50
C ALA A 492 -7.25 -18.63 -11.38
N GLY A 493 -7.85 -18.67 -10.19
CA GLY A 493 -8.95 -17.78 -9.82
C GLY A 493 -8.43 -16.35 -9.54
N LEU A 494 -9.35 -15.39 -9.39
CA LEU A 494 -8.97 -13.98 -9.25
C LEU A 494 -8.08 -13.72 -8.01
N GLY A 495 -8.33 -14.39 -6.89
CA GLY A 495 -7.49 -14.26 -5.69
C GLY A 495 -6.08 -14.83 -5.87
N GLY A 496 -5.97 -16.02 -6.47
CA GLY A 496 -4.68 -16.66 -6.77
C GLY A 496 -3.87 -15.85 -7.78
N LEU A 497 -4.51 -15.35 -8.84
CA LEU A 497 -3.88 -14.49 -9.83
C LEU A 497 -3.46 -13.14 -9.26
N MET A 498 -4.24 -12.56 -8.36
CA MET A 498 -3.87 -11.31 -7.68
C MET A 498 -2.62 -11.53 -6.81
N ALA A 499 -2.58 -12.61 -6.03
CA ALA A 499 -1.41 -12.96 -5.22
C ALA A 499 -0.17 -13.20 -6.11
N ALA A 500 -0.32 -14.00 -7.17
CA ALA A 500 0.75 -14.30 -8.11
C ALA A 500 1.29 -13.06 -8.82
N ARG A 501 0.39 -12.15 -9.22
CA ARG A 501 0.75 -10.87 -9.83
C ARG A 501 1.60 -10.03 -8.90
N ILE A 502 1.13 -9.82 -7.67
CA ILE A 502 1.82 -8.98 -6.69
C ILE A 502 3.23 -9.54 -6.44
N LEU A 503 3.33 -10.83 -6.12
CA LEU A 503 4.63 -11.47 -5.87
C LEU A 503 5.56 -11.34 -7.08
N SER A 504 5.06 -11.55 -8.31
CA SER A 504 5.85 -11.38 -9.53
C SER A 504 6.31 -9.94 -9.75
N ASP A 505 5.46 -8.95 -9.50
CA ASP A 505 5.81 -7.52 -9.64
C ASP A 505 6.90 -7.13 -8.60
N HIS A 506 6.92 -7.77 -7.43
CA HIS A 506 7.99 -7.66 -6.42
C HIS A 506 9.25 -8.49 -6.75
N GLY A 507 9.28 -9.19 -7.89
CA GLY A 507 10.46 -9.92 -8.39
C GLY A 507 10.60 -11.36 -7.89
N TRP A 508 9.53 -11.97 -7.39
CA TRP A 508 9.53 -13.37 -6.96
C TRP A 508 9.34 -14.32 -8.14
N ASP A 509 9.83 -15.56 -8.02
CA ASP A 509 9.63 -16.59 -9.05
C ASP A 509 8.32 -17.34 -8.79
N VAL A 510 7.26 -16.96 -9.50
CA VAL A 510 5.91 -17.51 -9.28
C VAL A 510 5.49 -18.39 -10.45
N THR A 511 5.02 -19.60 -10.16
CA THR A 511 4.36 -20.47 -11.14
C THR A 511 2.94 -20.80 -10.69
N VAL A 512 1.97 -20.57 -11.58
CA VAL A 512 0.54 -20.83 -11.33
C VAL A 512 0.12 -22.12 -12.03
N PHE A 513 -0.58 -22.99 -11.33
CA PHE A 513 -1.14 -24.24 -11.86
C PHE A 513 -2.66 -24.19 -11.81
N ASP A 514 -3.33 -24.49 -12.93
CA ASP A 514 -4.79 -24.59 -12.96
C ASP A 514 -5.26 -25.77 -13.81
N LYS A 515 -6.26 -26.49 -13.33
CA LYS A 515 -6.86 -27.63 -14.03
C LYS A 515 -7.65 -27.23 -15.29
N SER A 516 -8.10 -25.98 -15.35
CA SER A 516 -8.94 -25.45 -16.41
C SER A 516 -8.09 -25.06 -17.62
N ARG A 517 -8.76 -24.85 -18.76
CA ARG A 517 -8.11 -24.38 -20.01
C ARG A 517 -7.77 -22.89 -20.01
N GLY A 518 -8.15 -22.14 -18.98
CA GLY A 518 -7.95 -20.70 -18.92
C GLY A 518 -8.22 -20.12 -17.53
N ALA A 519 -7.76 -18.89 -17.33
CA ALA A 519 -7.85 -18.14 -16.08
C ALA A 519 -9.25 -17.57 -15.78
N GLY A 520 -9.47 -17.24 -14.51
CA GLY A 520 -10.64 -16.50 -14.01
C GLY A 520 -11.52 -17.30 -13.04
N GLY A 521 -11.35 -18.63 -12.97
CA GLY A 521 -12.16 -19.49 -12.11
C GLY A 521 -13.65 -19.29 -12.38
N ARG A 522 -14.40 -18.81 -11.37
CA ARG A 522 -15.83 -18.49 -11.49
C ARG A 522 -16.14 -17.19 -12.23
N ALA A 523 -15.17 -16.32 -12.48
CA ALA A 523 -15.35 -15.22 -13.41
C ALA A 523 -15.24 -15.76 -14.85
N SER A 524 -16.15 -16.64 -15.24
CA SER A 524 -16.09 -17.41 -16.48
C SER A 524 -17.12 -16.95 -17.50
N THR A 525 -16.69 -16.92 -18.76
CA THR A 525 -17.53 -16.62 -19.92
C THR A 525 -17.48 -17.81 -20.86
N ARG A 526 -18.65 -18.33 -21.23
CA ARG A 526 -18.84 -19.34 -22.27
C ARG A 526 -19.00 -18.61 -23.60
N ARG A 527 -18.27 -19.05 -24.62
CA ARG A 527 -18.41 -18.57 -26.00
C ARG A 527 -18.67 -19.78 -26.90
N LEU A 528 -19.65 -19.67 -27.78
CA LEU A 528 -20.04 -20.69 -28.73
C LEU A 528 -20.13 -20.06 -30.13
N GLU A 529 -20.50 -20.85 -31.13
CA GLU A 529 -20.76 -20.37 -32.48
C GLU A 529 -21.91 -19.34 -32.52
N GLN A 530 -22.11 -18.68 -33.67
CA GLN A 530 -23.22 -17.75 -33.89
C GLN A 530 -23.31 -16.59 -32.87
N MET A 531 -22.17 -16.06 -32.42
CA MET A 531 -22.09 -14.94 -31.48
C MET A 531 -22.68 -15.22 -30.08
N LEU A 532 -22.94 -16.48 -29.72
CA LEU A 532 -23.43 -16.85 -28.40
C LEU A 532 -22.36 -16.62 -27.32
N GLN A 533 -22.70 -15.80 -26.33
CA GLN A 533 -21.86 -15.49 -25.19
C GLN A 533 -22.69 -15.51 -23.90
N PHE A 534 -22.15 -16.17 -22.87
CA PHE A 534 -22.75 -16.21 -21.54
C PHE A 534 -21.68 -16.08 -20.46
N ASP A 535 -21.70 -15.00 -19.70
CA ASP A 535 -21.05 -15.02 -18.38
C ASP A 535 -21.84 -16.03 -17.53
N HIS A 536 -21.30 -17.18 -17.13
CA HIS A 536 -22.12 -18.26 -16.52
C HIS A 536 -21.74 -18.57 -15.06
N GLY A 537 -20.67 -17.96 -14.56
CA GLY A 537 -20.31 -17.93 -13.14
C GLY A 537 -20.70 -16.59 -12.50
N ALA A 538 -19.73 -15.80 -12.02
CA ALA A 538 -19.99 -14.47 -11.48
C ALA A 538 -20.50 -13.52 -12.57
N GLN A 539 -21.65 -12.89 -12.34
CA GLN A 539 -22.37 -12.09 -13.35
C GLN A 539 -21.99 -10.61 -13.37
N TYR A 540 -21.58 -10.10 -12.21
CA TYR A 540 -21.16 -8.72 -11.96
C TYR A 540 -20.37 -8.69 -10.65
N PHE A 541 -19.79 -7.55 -10.31
CA PHE A 541 -19.23 -7.27 -9.00
C PHE A 541 -19.53 -5.83 -8.56
N THR A 542 -19.22 -5.53 -7.31
CA THR A 542 -19.23 -4.17 -6.75
C THR A 542 -17.88 -3.90 -6.11
N CYS A 543 -17.47 -2.64 -6.02
CA CYS A 543 -16.23 -2.24 -5.35
C CYS A 543 -16.54 -1.12 -4.36
N LYS A 544 -16.12 -1.30 -3.11
CA LYS A 544 -16.24 -0.34 -2.00
C LYS A 544 -14.91 -0.09 -1.29
N ASP A 545 -14.02 -1.07 -1.29
CA ASP A 545 -12.73 -0.99 -0.63
C ASP A 545 -11.75 -0.15 -1.47
N SER A 546 -11.15 0.86 -0.85
CA SER A 546 -10.24 1.79 -1.53
C SER A 546 -8.99 1.12 -2.09
N ARG A 547 -8.57 -0.02 -1.51
CA ARG A 547 -7.41 -0.80 -1.96
C ARG A 547 -7.66 -1.47 -3.30
N VAL A 548 -8.92 -1.84 -3.59
CA VAL A 548 -9.34 -2.42 -4.86
C VAL A 548 -9.83 -1.35 -5.84
N ALA A 549 -10.48 -0.29 -5.34
CA ALA A 549 -11.07 0.76 -6.16
C ALA A 549 -10.08 1.41 -7.13
N LYS A 550 -8.82 1.61 -6.71
CA LYS A 550 -7.76 2.17 -7.58
C LYS A 550 -7.48 1.28 -8.82
N TYR A 551 -7.44 -0.04 -8.63
CA TYR A 551 -7.26 -0.99 -9.73
C TYR A 551 -8.49 -0.97 -10.64
N VAL A 552 -9.68 -0.97 -10.04
CA VAL A 552 -10.94 -0.93 -10.78
C VAL A 552 -11.07 0.34 -11.62
N CYS A 553 -10.73 1.51 -11.09
CA CYS A 553 -10.68 2.76 -11.87
C CYS A 553 -9.69 2.64 -13.03
N SER A 554 -8.48 2.12 -12.79
CA SER A 554 -7.51 1.87 -13.86
C SER A 554 -8.04 0.90 -14.92
N TRP A 555 -8.73 -0.17 -14.52
CA TRP A 555 -9.31 -1.14 -15.44
C TRP A 555 -10.46 -0.55 -16.26
N ILE A 556 -11.22 0.41 -15.72
CA ILE A 556 -12.18 1.19 -16.51
C ILE A 556 -11.45 2.03 -17.55
N GLU A 557 -10.40 2.76 -17.17
CA GLU A 557 -9.61 3.59 -18.11
C GLU A 557 -8.99 2.75 -19.24
N MET A 558 -8.59 1.52 -18.94
CA MET A 558 -8.09 0.54 -19.92
C MET A 558 -9.19 -0.11 -20.78
N GLY A 559 -10.47 0.16 -20.51
CA GLY A 559 -11.61 -0.49 -21.19
C GLY A 559 -11.80 -1.97 -20.82
N LEU A 560 -11.20 -2.45 -19.73
CA LEU A 560 -11.32 -3.81 -19.20
C LEU A 560 -12.54 -3.99 -18.28
N ALA A 561 -13.13 -2.88 -17.83
CA ALA A 561 -14.27 -2.86 -16.93
C ALA A 561 -15.28 -1.79 -17.34
N GLY A 562 -16.56 -2.02 -17.05
CA GLY A 562 -17.60 -1.02 -17.28
C GLY A 562 -18.78 -1.18 -16.32
N VAL A 563 -19.53 -0.10 -16.17
CA VAL A 563 -20.76 -0.08 -15.36
C VAL A 563 -21.88 -0.77 -16.15
N TRP A 564 -22.56 -1.72 -15.51
CA TRP A 564 -23.76 -2.32 -16.06
C TRP A 564 -24.97 -1.48 -15.65
N THR A 565 -25.56 -0.79 -16.63
CA THR A 565 -26.70 0.13 -16.45
C THR A 565 -28.06 -0.56 -16.57
N GLY A 566 -28.07 -1.90 -16.64
CA GLY A 566 -29.30 -2.68 -16.73
C GLY A 566 -30.20 -2.49 -15.51
N ARG A 567 -31.52 -2.52 -15.72
CA ARG A 567 -32.49 -2.35 -14.64
C ARG A 567 -32.60 -3.63 -13.81
N ILE A 568 -32.24 -3.56 -12.53
CA ILE A 568 -32.24 -4.73 -11.62
C ILE A 568 -33.36 -4.63 -10.60
N VAL A 569 -34.14 -5.70 -10.45
CA VAL A 569 -35.31 -5.74 -9.56
C VAL A 569 -35.28 -6.90 -8.56
N GLU A 570 -36.16 -6.86 -7.58
CA GLU A 570 -36.61 -8.02 -6.81
C GLU A 570 -37.97 -8.46 -7.36
N TRP A 571 -38.10 -9.74 -7.68
CA TRP A 571 -39.31 -10.37 -8.21
C TRP A 571 -39.94 -11.29 -7.18
N ARG A 572 -41.25 -11.14 -6.98
CA ARG A 572 -42.06 -11.95 -6.06
C ARG A 572 -43.50 -12.04 -6.59
N ASP A 573 -44.09 -13.22 -6.52
CA ASP A 573 -45.52 -13.46 -6.82
C ASP A 573 -46.00 -12.87 -8.17
N GLY A 574 -45.19 -13.03 -9.22
CA GLY A 574 -45.56 -12.56 -10.56
C GLY A 574 -45.43 -11.05 -10.79
N ALA A 575 -44.82 -10.31 -9.84
CA ALA A 575 -44.65 -8.87 -9.93
C ALA A 575 -43.26 -8.39 -9.46
N ILE A 576 -42.93 -7.14 -9.85
CA ILE A 576 -41.76 -6.42 -9.34
C ILE A 576 -42.08 -5.94 -7.92
N ALA A 577 -41.38 -6.49 -6.92
CA ALA A 577 -41.54 -6.11 -5.53
C ALA A 577 -40.73 -4.85 -5.16
N ALA A 578 -39.54 -4.69 -5.74
CA ALA A 578 -38.67 -3.54 -5.50
C ALA A 578 -37.64 -3.35 -6.62
N GLU A 579 -37.14 -2.12 -6.78
CA GLU A 579 -36.00 -1.83 -7.65
C GLU A 579 -34.69 -1.81 -6.83
N LYS A 580 -33.61 -2.34 -7.40
CA LYS A 580 -32.28 -2.46 -6.76
C LYS A 580 -31.25 -1.58 -7.45
N SER A 581 -31.62 -0.33 -7.74
CA SER A 581 -30.84 0.67 -8.49
C SER A 581 -29.63 1.25 -7.75
N ASN A 582 -29.60 1.18 -6.40
CA ASN A 582 -28.56 1.84 -5.59
C ASN A 582 -27.17 1.17 -5.61
N ALA A 583 -27.00 0.01 -6.24
CA ALA A 583 -25.72 -0.67 -6.31
C ALA A 583 -25.02 -0.41 -7.66
N HIS A 584 -23.84 0.21 -7.62
CA HIS A 584 -22.97 0.39 -8.77
C HIS A 584 -22.40 -0.98 -9.18
N ARG A 585 -23.08 -1.66 -10.10
CA ARG A 585 -22.69 -2.98 -10.60
C ARG A 585 -21.75 -2.83 -11.77
N MET A 586 -20.67 -3.57 -11.71
CA MET A 586 -19.61 -3.54 -12.69
C MET A 586 -19.43 -4.92 -13.32
N VAL A 587 -18.96 -4.91 -14.55
CA VAL A 587 -18.63 -6.13 -15.30
C VAL A 587 -17.26 -5.96 -15.96
N TRP A 588 -16.55 -7.07 -16.12
CA TRP A 588 -15.36 -7.09 -16.96
C TRP A 588 -15.74 -7.16 -18.43
N ILE A 589 -14.95 -6.58 -19.31
CA ILE A 589 -15.24 -6.39 -20.73
C ILE A 589 -14.16 -7.10 -21.57
N PRO A 590 -14.52 -7.83 -22.65
CA PRO A 590 -15.88 -8.06 -23.20
C PRO A 590 -16.66 -9.19 -22.53
N GLY A 591 -16.11 -9.82 -21.49
CA GLY A 591 -16.76 -10.88 -20.73
C GLY A 591 -16.12 -10.99 -19.35
N MET A 592 -16.80 -11.65 -18.42
CA MET A 592 -16.31 -11.78 -17.03
C MET A 592 -14.95 -12.49 -16.93
N ASN A 593 -14.54 -13.29 -17.92
CA ASN A 593 -13.20 -13.90 -17.95
C ASN A 593 -12.06 -12.96 -18.35
N ALA A 594 -12.35 -11.74 -18.79
CA ALA A 594 -11.32 -10.79 -19.23
C ALA A 594 -10.31 -10.46 -18.11
N MET A 595 -10.78 -10.33 -16.87
CA MET A 595 -9.91 -10.00 -15.75
C MET A 595 -8.91 -11.11 -15.41
N GLY A 596 -9.34 -12.37 -15.48
CA GLY A 596 -8.43 -13.51 -15.30
C GLY A 596 -7.31 -13.50 -16.35
N LYS A 597 -7.63 -13.20 -17.61
CA LYS A 597 -6.64 -13.07 -18.69
C LYS A 597 -5.66 -11.92 -18.42
N HIS A 598 -6.18 -10.75 -18.06
CA HIS A 598 -5.39 -9.56 -17.73
C HIS A 598 -4.41 -9.85 -16.58
N LEU A 599 -4.91 -10.37 -15.45
CA LEU A 599 -4.09 -10.69 -14.30
C LEU A 599 -3.10 -11.84 -14.57
N SER A 600 -3.35 -12.71 -15.55
CA SER A 600 -2.41 -13.77 -15.95
C SER A 600 -1.33 -13.34 -16.95
N LYS A 601 -1.46 -12.17 -17.58
CA LYS A 601 -0.56 -11.70 -18.65
C LYS A 601 0.91 -11.60 -18.17
N ASP A 602 1.87 -12.17 -18.87
CA ASP A 602 3.29 -12.19 -18.44
C ASP A 602 3.56 -13.03 -17.15
N LEU A 603 2.60 -13.80 -16.63
CA LEU A 603 2.85 -14.78 -15.56
C LEU A 603 3.15 -16.17 -16.14
N LYS A 604 3.93 -16.97 -15.40
CA LYS A 604 4.14 -18.39 -15.71
C LYS A 604 2.90 -19.18 -15.27
N VAL A 605 1.97 -19.42 -16.18
CA VAL A 605 0.74 -20.18 -15.90
C VAL A 605 0.71 -21.49 -16.68
N GLN A 606 0.50 -22.59 -15.96
CA GLN A 606 0.33 -23.93 -16.51
C GLN A 606 -1.14 -24.36 -16.40
N TYR A 607 -1.87 -24.20 -17.50
CA TYR A 607 -3.25 -24.65 -17.64
C TYR A 607 -3.33 -26.17 -17.87
N GLN A 608 -4.51 -26.73 -17.65
CA GLN A 608 -4.78 -28.17 -17.75
C GLN A 608 -3.86 -29.04 -16.88
N ARG A 609 -3.38 -28.46 -15.76
CA ARG A 609 -2.57 -29.11 -14.73
C ARG A 609 -3.36 -29.14 -13.44
N ARG A 610 -3.99 -30.28 -13.17
CA ARG A 610 -4.68 -30.51 -11.90
C ARG A 610 -3.65 -30.97 -10.88
N VAL A 611 -3.47 -30.20 -9.81
CA VAL A 611 -2.68 -30.62 -8.66
C VAL A 611 -3.56 -31.46 -7.76
N ASP A 612 -3.11 -32.66 -7.43
CA ASP A 612 -3.83 -33.59 -6.54
C ASP A 612 -3.11 -33.80 -5.22
N ARG A 613 -1.80 -33.52 -5.16
CA ARG A 613 -0.97 -33.71 -3.98
C ARG A 613 0.15 -32.68 -3.90
N ILE A 614 0.46 -32.28 -2.67
CA ILE A 614 1.64 -31.49 -2.31
C ILE A 614 2.51 -32.40 -1.44
N ASP A 615 3.71 -32.70 -1.92
CA ASP A 615 4.69 -33.53 -1.22
C ASP A 615 5.88 -32.67 -0.78
N GLY A 616 6.61 -33.11 0.24
CA GLY A 616 7.85 -32.47 0.71
C GLY A 616 7.68 -31.71 2.02
N GLU A 617 8.70 -30.90 2.31
CA GLU A 617 8.90 -30.18 3.57
C GLU A 617 8.98 -28.66 3.30
N PRO A 618 8.83 -27.80 4.33
CA PRO A 618 8.91 -26.35 4.16
C PRO A 618 10.21 -25.93 3.44
N GLY A 619 10.10 -25.17 2.35
CA GLY A 619 11.24 -24.79 1.51
C GLY A 619 11.55 -25.72 0.33
N ALA A 620 10.91 -26.89 0.23
CA ALA A 620 11.23 -27.90 -0.79
C ALA A 620 10.01 -28.70 -1.30
N TYR A 621 8.86 -28.03 -1.45
CA TYR A 621 7.61 -28.66 -1.87
C TYR A 621 7.62 -29.08 -3.34
N ARG A 622 7.11 -30.28 -3.65
CA ARG A 622 6.81 -30.74 -5.01
C ARG A 622 5.31 -30.93 -5.19
N LEU A 623 4.80 -30.52 -6.35
CA LEU A 623 3.40 -30.66 -6.71
C LEU A 623 3.26 -31.83 -7.68
N ALA A 624 2.34 -32.73 -7.39
CA ALA A 624 2.04 -33.88 -8.24
C ALA A 624 0.55 -33.91 -8.59
N GLY A 625 0.24 -34.38 -9.80
CA GLY A 625 -1.14 -34.51 -10.24
C GLY A 625 -1.29 -34.91 -11.70
N GLN A 626 -2.41 -34.52 -12.30
CA GLN A 626 -2.84 -34.96 -13.63
C GLN A 626 -2.71 -33.86 -14.68
N ILE A 627 -2.40 -34.28 -15.91
CA ILE A 627 -2.42 -33.47 -17.12
C ILE A 627 -3.63 -33.87 -17.93
N SER A 628 -4.45 -32.90 -18.33
CA SER A 628 -5.55 -33.13 -19.27
C SER A 628 -5.21 -32.56 -20.64
N LEU A 629 -4.70 -33.39 -21.54
CA LEU A 629 -4.50 -33.02 -22.95
C LEU A 629 -5.76 -33.37 -23.76
N ALA A 630 -6.08 -32.56 -24.77
CA ALA A 630 -7.36 -32.62 -25.47
C ALA A 630 -7.64 -33.96 -26.21
N MET A 631 -6.70 -34.90 -26.26
CA MET A 631 -6.79 -36.15 -27.04
C MET A 631 -6.03 -37.36 -26.45
N ILE A 632 -5.62 -37.37 -25.17
CA ILE A 632 -4.83 -38.48 -24.56
C ILE A 632 -5.45 -38.87 -23.19
N GLU A 633 -5.25 -40.12 -22.76
CA GLU A 633 -5.46 -40.57 -21.36
C GLU A 633 -4.74 -39.64 -20.36
N GLU A 634 -5.27 -39.53 -19.14
CA GLU A 634 -4.72 -38.66 -18.10
C GLU A 634 -3.28 -39.06 -17.74
N GLU A 635 -2.30 -38.29 -18.22
CA GLU A 635 -0.89 -38.44 -17.83
C GLU A 635 -0.63 -37.80 -16.46
N ARG A 636 0.37 -38.30 -15.72
CA ARG A 636 0.81 -37.71 -14.46
C ARG A 636 1.97 -36.75 -14.67
N PHE A 637 2.05 -35.73 -13.81
CA PHE A 637 3.20 -34.85 -13.72
C PHE A 637 3.72 -34.75 -12.29
N GLU A 638 4.99 -34.39 -12.19
CA GLU A 638 5.65 -33.93 -10.98
C GLU A 638 6.37 -32.62 -11.29
N SER A 639 6.21 -31.61 -10.44
CA SER A 639 6.84 -30.31 -10.62
C SER A 639 8.26 -30.29 -10.06
N GLU A 640 9.00 -29.23 -10.41
CA GLU A 640 10.18 -28.84 -9.63
C GLU A 640 9.79 -28.41 -8.20
N THR A 641 10.80 -28.17 -7.36
CA THR A 641 10.62 -27.78 -5.95
C THR A 641 10.27 -26.29 -5.79
N PHE A 642 9.44 -26.00 -4.81
CA PHE A 642 9.00 -24.65 -4.42
C PHE A 642 9.22 -24.40 -2.93
N ASP A 643 9.53 -23.15 -2.58
CA ASP A 643 9.73 -22.71 -1.21
C ASP A 643 8.42 -22.53 -0.44
N SER A 644 7.33 -22.22 -1.15
CA SER A 644 6.01 -21.98 -0.56
C SER A 644 4.89 -22.36 -1.53
N VAL A 645 3.74 -22.76 -0.99
CA VAL A 645 2.56 -23.12 -1.79
C VAL A 645 1.34 -22.30 -1.37
N LEU A 646 0.74 -21.62 -2.34
CA LEU A 646 -0.44 -20.78 -2.16
C LEU A 646 -1.64 -21.44 -2.85
N LEU A 647 -2.77 -21.52 -2.15
CA LEU A 647 -3.96 -22.24 -2.60
C LEU A 647 -5.10 -21.26 -2.84
N ASN A 648 -5.60 -21.20 -4.09
CA ASN A 648 -6.83 -20.50 -4.44
C ASN A 648 -7.88 -21.49 -4.98
N CYS A 649 -8.20 -22.45 -4.13
CA CYS A 649 -9.22 -23.47 -4.37
C CYS A 649 -10.39 -23.29 -3.37
N PRO A 650 -11.58 -23.84 -3.66
CA PRO A 650 -12.65 -23.96 -2.66
C PRO A 650 -12.13 -24.61 -1.36
N ALA A 651 -12.65 -24.20 -0.22
CA ALA A 651 -12.11 -24.57 1.10
C ALA A 651 -11.91 -26.09 1.28
N HIS A 652 -12.88 -26.91 0.87
CA HIS A 652 -12.77 -28.36 0.94
C HIS A 652 -11.65 -28.93 0.04
N GLN A 653 -11.46 -28.38 -1.17
CA GLN A 653 -10.36 -28.80 -2.06
C GLN A 653 -9.00 -28.35 -1.50
N THR A 654 -8.94 -27.15 -0.93
CA THR A 654 -7.76 -26.64 -0.23
C THR A 654 -7.36 -27.59 0.91
N LEU A 655 -8.31 -28.00 1.75
CA LEU A 655 -8.07 -28.96 2.84
C LEU A 655 -7.54 -30.32 2.38
N GLN A 656 -7.94 -30.79 1.19
CA GLN A 656 -7.44 -32.04 0.63
C GLN A 656 -5.98 -31.96 0.15
N LEU A 657 -5.53 -30.76 -0.22
CA LEU A 657 -4.17 -30.51 -0.71
C LEU A 657 -3.19 -30.21 0.41
N VAL A 658 -3.66 -29.56 1.48
CA VAL A 658 -2.82 -29.24 2.64
C VAL A 658 -2.39 -30.53 3.36
N PRO A 659 -1.11 -30.67 3.75
CA PRO A 659 -0.65 -31.82 4.52
C PRO A 659 -1.48 -32.04 5.79
N SER A 660 -1.90 -33.28 6.05
CA SER A 660 -2.83 -33.61 7.13
C SER A 660 -2.29 -33.36 8.55
N HIS A 661 -0.97 -33.22 8.70
CA HIS A 661 -0.32 -32.87 9.96
C HIS A 661 -0.43 -31.37 10.30
N LEU A 662 -0.90 -30.54 9.36
CA LEU A 662 -1.01 -29.09 9.57
C LEU A 662 -2.29 -28.74 10.36
N ASP A 663 -2.20 -28.83 11.68
CA ASP A 663 -3.33 -28.58 12.58
C ASP A 663 -3.97 -27.18 12.40
N SER A 664 -3.15 -26.17 12.08
CA SER A 664 -3.60 -24.80 11.84
C SER A 664 -4.60 -24.69 10.68
N ALA A 665 -4.54 -25.62 9.71
CA ALA A 665 -5.44 -25.66 8.57
C ALA A 665 -6.82 -26.25 8.91
N LYS A 666 -7.02 -26.87 10.08
CA LYS A 666 -8.35 -27.37 10.49
C LYS A 666 -9.40 -26.27 10.54
N LYS A 667 -9.02 -25.02 10.80
CA LYS A 667 -9.95 -23.88 10.76
C LYS A 667 -10.60 -23.67 9.40
N LEU A 668 -9.97 -24.13 8.31
CA LEU A 668 -10.54 -24.04 6.96
C LEU A 668 -11.83 -24.87 6.81
N GLN A 669 -12.09 -25.83 7.71
CA GLN A 669 -13.33 -26.61 7.74
C GLN A 669 -14.57 -25.77 8.08
N GLN A 670 -14.38 -24.59 8.66
CA GLN A 670 -15.47 -23.65 8.97
C GLN A 670 -16.08 -23.04 7.70
N ALA A 671 -15.33 -23.00 6.60
CA ALA A 671 -15.82 -22.45 5.34
C ALA A 671 -16.63 -23.50 4.58
N ASN A 672 -17.93 -23.24 4.41
CA ASN A 672 -18.82 -24.09 3.63
C ASN A 672 -19.24 -23.43 2.32
N HIS A 673 -19.25 -24.23 1.26
CA HIS A 673 -19.68 -23.81 -0.07
C HIS A 673 -20.95 -24.55 -0.46
N ARG A 674 -21.86 -23.85 -1.13
CA ARG A 674 -23.09 -24.40 -1.66
C ARG A 674 -23.04 -24.48 -3.18
N PRO A 675 -23.68 -25.49 -3.79
CA PRO A 675 -23.75 -25.61 -5.23
C PRO A 675 -24.69 -24.58 -5.85
N CYS A 676 -24.61 -24.45 -7.17
CA CYS A 676 -25.52 -23.66 -7.99
C CYS A 676 -25.58 -24.29 -9.40
N TRP A 677 -26.77 -24.37 -9.96
CA TRP A 677 -26.94 -24.64 -11.39
C TRP A 677 -27.11 -23.32 -12.12
N THR A 678 -26.38 -23.18 -13.24
CA THR A 678 -26.58 -22.08 -14.17
C THR A 678 -27.28 -22.61 -15.42
N LEU A 679 -28.40 -22.00 -15.82
CA LEU A 679 -29.00 -22.18 -17.14
C LEU A 679 -28.61 -21.00 -18.04
N MET A 680 -28.04 -21.31 -19.19
CA MET A 680 -27.77 -20.35 -20.27
C MET A 680 -28.83 -20.55 -21.35
N VAL A 681 -29.52 -19.50 -21.75
CA VAL A 681 -30.59 -19.56 -22.76
C VAL A 681 -30.50 -18.38 -23.72
N ALA A 682 -30.69 -18.63 -25.02
CA ALA A 682 -30.73 -17.56 -26.02
C ALA A 682 -31.97 -17.63 -26.91
N PHE A 683 -32.47 -16.44 -27.22
CA PHE A 683 -33.63 -16.22 -28.08
C PHE A 683 -33.23 -15.40 -29.31
N GLY A 684 -33.86 -15.70 -30.45
CA GLY A 684 -33.65 -14.95 -31.70
C GLY A 684 -34.32 -13.57 -31.70
N THR A 685 -35.25 -13.35 -30.78
CA THR A 685 -35.94 -12.08 -30.57
C THR A 685 -35.91 -11.71 -29.09
N LYS A 686 -36.05 -10.42 -28.76
CA LYS A 686 -36.07 -9.96 -27.37
C LYS A 686 -37.30 -10.49 -26.64
N TRP A 687 -37.11 -11.02 -25.43
CA TRP A 687 -38.20 -11.52 -24.58
C TRP A 687 -39.14 -10.40 -24.11
N GLY A 688 -38.64 -9.17 -23.93
CA GLY A 688 -39.49 -8.03 -23.59
C GLY A 688 -39.84 -7.89 -22.11
N LEU A 689 -39.13 -8.59 -21.21
CA LEU A 689 -39.21 -8.33 -19.77
C LEU A 689 -38.79 -6.88 -19.43
N PRO A 690 -39.46 -6.22 -18.46
CA PRO A 690 -39.25 -4.81 -18.12
C PRO A 690 -38.03 -4.56 -17.22
N PHE A 691 -37.10 -5.51 -17.16
CA PHE A 691 -35.86 -5.47 -16.39
C PHE A 691 -34.77 -6.25 -17.14
N ASP A 692 -33.52 -6.02 -16.75
CA ASP A 692 -32.33 -6.72 -17.25
C ASP A 692 -31.76 -7.71 -16.23
N GLY A 693 -32.19 -7.64 -14.97
CA GLY A 693 -31.95 -8.71 -14.01
C GLY A 693 -32.92 -8.70 -12.86
N ALA A 694 -33.15 -9.86 -12.25
CA ALA A 694 -34.04 -10.01 -11.12
C ALA A 694 -33.48 -10.98 -10.08
N PHE A 695 -33.54 -10.57 -8.80
CA PHE A 695 -33.50 -11.50 -7.69
C PHE A 695 -34.90 -12.08 -7.51
N VAL A 696 -35.04 -13.37 -7.76
CA VAL A 696 -36.33 -14.06 -7.70
C VAL A 696 -36.46 -14.71 -6.32
N LYS A 697 -37.60 -14.46 -5.66
CA LYS A 697 -37.95 -15.08 -4.37
C LYS A 697 -38.84 -16.30 -4.60
N GLU A 698 -38.72 -17.28 -3.70
CA GLU A 698 -39.62 -18.44 -3.64
C GLU A 698 -39.70 -19.24 -4.95
N SER A 699 -38.53 -19.46 -5.58
CA SER A 699 -38.39 -20.24 -6.82
C SER A 699 -37.07 -21.02 -6.84
N PRO A 700 -36.99 -22.14 -7.58
CA PRO A 700 -35.74 -22.77 -7.97
C PRO A 700 -34.74 -21.78 -8.57
N ILE A 701 -35.20 -20.80 -9.37
CA ILE A 701 -34.37 -19.74 -9.92
C ILE A 701 -34.25 -18.64 -8.87
N ALA A 702 -33.04 -18.33 -8.42
CA ALA A 702 -32.80 -17.26 -7.43
C ALA A 702 -32.33 -15.96 -8.08
N TRP A 703 -31.69 -16.05 -9.25
CA TRP A 703 -31.18 -14.92 -10.00
C TRP A 703 -31.35 -15.15 -11.51
N ILE A 704 -31.73 -14.09 -12.22
CA ILE A 704 -31.76 -14.06 -13.68
C ILE A 704 -31.17 -12.74 -14.17
N ALA A 705 -30.38 -12.78 -15.24
CA ALA A 705 -29.80 -11.61 -15.88
C ALA A 705 -29.77 -11.74 -17.40
N ARG A 706 -30.12 -10.66 -18.11
CA ARG A 706 -29.95 -10.48 -19.55
C ARG A 706 -28.47 -10.18 -19.82
N ASP A 707 -27.70 -11.20 -20.16
CA ASP A 707 -26.25 -11.09 -20.40
C ASP A 707 -25.96 -10.12 -21.55
N SER A 708 -26.78 -10.15 -22.61
CA SER A 708 -26.67 -9.26 -23.77
C SER A 708 -26.94 -7.77 -23.46
N SER A 709 -27.46 -7.43 -22.27
CA SER A 709 -27.59 -6.04 -21.81
C SER A 709 -26.30 -5.47 -21.22
N LYS A 710 -25.32 -6.33 -20.93
CA LYS A 710 -24.06 -5.90 -20.33
C LYS A 710 -23.17 -5.23 -21.39
N PRO A 711 -22.36 -4.22 -21.00
CA PRO A 711 -21.44 -3.56 -21.91
C PRO A 711 -20.57 -4.53 -22.72
N ASN A 712 -20.45 -4.32 -24.04
CA ASN A 712 -19.60 -5.09 -24.95
C ASN A 712 -19.88 -6.60 -25.01
N ARG A 713 -21.12 -7.00 -24.71
CA ARG A 713 -21.64 -8.34 -25.06
C ARG A 713 -22.33 -8.26 -26.43
N PRO A 714 -22.33 -9.34 -27.23
CA PRO A 714 -23.17 -9.41 -28.43
C PRO A 714 -24.63 -9.09 -28.08
N SER A 715 -25.26 -8.26 -28.90
CA SER A 715 -26.63 -7.74 -28.65
C SER A 715 -27.63 -8.13 -29.73
N GLU A 716 -27.16 -8.83 -30.77
CA GLU A 716 -27.96 -9.36 -31.87
C GLU A 716 -28.93 -10.45 -31.40
N LEU A 717 -28.56 -11.16 -30.32
CA LEU A 717 -29.33 -12.22 -29.69
C LEU A 717 -29.71 -11.81 -28.25
N ASP A 718 -30.87 -12.25 -27.78
CA ASP A 718 -31.29 -12.02 -26.40
C ASP A 718 -30.79 -13.19 -25.52
N CYS A 719 -29.61 -13.02 -24.94
CA CYS A 719 -28.93 -14.03 -24.13
C CYS A 719 -29.21 -13.81 -22.64
N TRP A 720 -29.71 -14.83 -21.96
CA TRP A 720 -30.04 -14.80 -20.54
C TRP A 720 -29.27 -15.87 -19.77
N VAL A 721 -28.90 -15.53 -18.53
CA VAL A 721 -28.22 -16.40 -17.59
C VAL A 721 -29.02 -16.45 -16.31
N LEU A 722 -29.36 -17.66 -15.89
CA LEU A 722 -30.17 -17.94 -14.72
C LEU A 722 -29.37 -18.76 -13.75
N GLN A 723 -29.43 -18.43 -12.47
CA GLN A 723 -28.77 -19.15 -11.39
C GLN A 723 -29.79 -19.60 -10.38
N THR A 724 -29.73 -20.88 -10.02
CA THR A 724 -30.65 -21.45 -9.05
C THR A 724 -30.33 -21.00 -7.64
N SER A 725 -31.31 -21.14 -6.74
CA SER A 725 -31.03 -21.15 -5.31
C SER A 725 -30.08 -22.29 -4.97
N SER A 726 -29.30 -22.10 -3.91
CA SER A 726 -28.36 -23.10 -3.43
C SER A 726 -29.05 -24.32 -2.83
N ASP A 727 -30.23 -24.14 -2.23
CA ASP A 727 -31.03 -25.21 -1.64
C ASP A 727 -31.54 -26.16 -2.73
N TRP A 728 -32.17 -25.59 -3.77
CA TRP A 728 -32.64 -26.37 -4.91
C TRP A 728 -31.49 -27.09 -5.60
N ALA A 729 -30.35 -26.41 -5.80
CA ALA A 729 -29.18 -27.03 -6.42
C ALA A 729 -28.64 -28.22 -5.62
N ALA A 730 -28.64 -28.15 -4.29
CA ALA A 730 -28.17 -29.22 -3.42
C ALA A 730 -29.04 -30.48 -3.53
N GLU A 731 -30.36 -30.32 -3.55
CA GLU A 731 -31.32 -31.41 -3.71
C GLU A 731 -31.25 -32.06 -5.10
N HIS A 732 -30.85 -31.30 -6.13
CA HIS A 732 -30.82 -31.72 -7.53
C HIS A 732 -29.39 -31.89 -8.08
N LEU A 733 -28.41 -32.13 -7.20
CA LEU A 733 -27.00 -32.28 -7.59
C LEU A 733 -26.76 -33.44 -8.55
N ALA A 734 -27.46 -34.55 -8.36
CA ALA A 734 -27.28 -35.80 -9.10
C ALA A 734 -27.91 -35.80 -10.50
N LEU A 735 -28.77 -34.83 -10.80
CA LEU A 735 -29.40 -34.73 -12.11
C LEU A 735 -28.37 -34.48 -13.21
N ASP A 736 -28.63 -35.03 -14.39
CA ASP A 736 -27.90 -34.70 -15.60
C ASP A 736 -28.30 -33.30 -16.11
N ARG A 737 -27.50 -32.77 -17.03
CA ARG A 737 -27.65 -31.39 -17.51
C ARG A 737 -28.92 -31.17 -18.32
N ASP A 738 -29.39 -32.17 -19.05
CA ASP A 738 -30.53 -32.04 -19.93
C ASP A 738 -31.83 -32.02 -19.11
N THR A 739 -31.93 -32.91 -18.11
CA THR A 739 -33.03 -32.88 -17.13
C THR A 739 -33.10 -31.53 -16.40
N VAL A 740 -31.97 -30.98 -15.94
CA VAL A 740 -31.95 -29.67 -15.28
C VAL A 740 -32.37 -28.54 -16.23
N CYS A 741 -31.95 -28.58 -17.51
CA CYS A 741 -32.41 -27.64 -18.52
C CYS A 741 -33.94 -27.65 -18.63
N GLU A 742 -34.57 -28.82 -18.70
CA GLU A 742 -36.01 -28.95 -18.84
C GLU A 742 -36.76 -28.39 -17.64
N VAL A 743 -36.34 -28.75 -16.42
CA VAL A 743 -36.97 -28.28 -15.18
C VAL A 743 -36.86 -26.76 -15.04
N LEU A 744 -35.67 -26.19 -15.28
CA LEU A 744 -35.47 -24.74 -15.17
C LEU A 744 -36.18 -23.97 -16.28
N MET A 745 -36.33 -24.53 -17.47
CA MET A 745 -37.15 -23.93 -18.53
C MET A 745 -38.63 -23.94 -18.17
N GLN A 746 -39.16 -25.04 -17.62
CA GLN A 746 -40.55 -25.11 -17.17
C GLN A 746 -40.83 -24.07 -16.08
N GLU A 747 -39.93 -23.94 -15.10
CA GLU A 747 -40.04 -22.90 -14.09
C GLU A 747 -39.97 -21.50 -14.71
N LEU A 748 -39.10 -21.30 -15.70
CA LEU A 748 -38.99 -20.02 -16.40
C LEU A 748 -40.30 -19.60 -17.08
N TYR A 749 -40.99 -20.54 -17.76
CA TYR A 749 -42.30 -20.29 -18.37
C TYR A 749 -43.38 -19.95 -17.34
N ARG A 750 -43.27 -20.47 -16.11
CA ARG A 750 -44.22 -20.22 -15.02
C ARG A 750 -43.99 -18.87 -14.32
N LEU A 751 -42.74 -18.43 -14.22
CA LEU A 751 -42.35 -17.31 -13.35
C LEU A 751 -42.82 -15.93 -13.81
N PHE A 752 -42.84 -15.71 -15.13
CA PHE A 752 -43.06 -14.38 -15.69
C PHE A 752 -44.37 -14.32 -16.49
N PRO A 753 -45.12 -13.20 -16.40
CA PRO A 753 -46.39 -13.05 -17.11
C PRO A 753 -46.22 -12.92 -18.63
N ILE A 754 -45.01 -12.62 -19.10
CA ILE A 754 -44.67 -12.52 -20.52
C ILE A 754 -43.97 -13.82 -20.92
N THR A 755 -44.59 -14.59 -21.80
CA THR A 755 -44.02 -15.84 -22.31
C THR A 755 -42.71 -15.58 -23.07
N PRO A 756 -41.61 -16.28 -22.76
CA PRO A 756 -40.38 -16.19 -23.55
C PRO A 756 -40.59 -16.67 -24.99
N PRO A 757 -39.86 -16.09 -25.97
CA PRO A 757 -39.76 -16.66 -27.31
C PRO A 757 -39.23 -18.09 -27.27
N GLU A 758 -39.39 -18.84 -28.36
CA GLU A 758 -38.82 -20.19 -28.44
C GLU A 758 -37.28 -20.12 -28.38
N PRO A 759 -36.64 -20.78 -27.40
CA PRO A 759 -35.19 -20.76 -27.29
C PRO A 759 -34.57 -21.65 -28.38
N PHE A 760 -33.65 -21.09 -29.17
CA PHE A 760 -32.87 -21.91 -30.12
C PHE A 760 -31.60 -22.49 -29.48
N PHE A 761 -31.23 -22.00 -28.30
CA PHE A 761 -30.10 -22.52 -27.52
C PHE A 761 -30.43 -22.57 -26.03
N ARG A 762 -30.09 -23.69 -25.38
CA ARG A 762 -30.16 -23.88 -23.93
C ARG A 762 -29.05 -24.81 -23.45
N GLN A 763 -28.42 -24.49 -22.33
CA GLN A 763 -27.40 -25.35 -21.71
C GLN A 763 -27.29 -25.10 -20.20
N ALA A 764 -27.31 -26.18 -19.42
CA ALA A 764 -27.09 -26.14 -17.99
C ALA A 764 -25.60 -26.39 -17.65
N HIS A 765 -25.12 -25.72 -16.60
CA HIS A 765 -23.81 -25.91 -16.02
C HIS A 765 -23.89 -26.05 -14.50
N ARG A 766 -23.18 -27.04 -13.95
CA ARG A 766 -23.16 -27.32 -12.50
C ARG A 766 -21.92 -26.73 -11.86
N TRP A 767 -22.12 -25.76 -10.96
CA TRP A 767 -21.08 -25.28 -10.06
C TRP A 767 -21.19 -25.97 -8.71
N LEU A 768 -20.24 -26.85 -8.37
CA LEU A 768 -20.25 -27.57 -7.09
C LEU A 768 -19.96 -26.65 -5.89
N TYR A 769 -19.13 -25.63 -6.10
CA TYR A 769 -18.68 -24.70 -5.06
C TYR A 769 -18.93 -23.26 -5.52
N ALA A 770 -20.18 -22.82 -5.38
CA ALA A 770 -20.67 -21.56 -5.95
C ALA A 770 -20.88 -20.49 -4.89
N ALA A 771 -21.86 -20.63 -4.01
CA ALA A 771 -22.07 -19.64 -2.96
C ALA A 771 -21.24 -20.01 -1.73
N VAL A 772 -20.72 -19.02 -1.02
CA VAL A 772 -20.19 -19.22 0.33
C VAL A 772 -21.37 -19.05 1.28
N GLU A 773 -21.74 -20.12 2.00
CA GLU A 773 -22.81 -20.07 3.00
C GLU A 773 -22.25 -19.56 4.33
N GLN A 774 -21.11 -20.12 4.73
CA GLN A 774 -20.34 -19.69 5.88
C GLN A 774 -18.90 -19.50 5.43
N GLY A 775 -18.36 -18.30 5.65
CA GLY A 775 -16.95 -17.98 5.37
C GLY A 775 -16.16 -17.80 6.67
N ILE A 776 -14.86 -17.53 6.53
CA ILE A 776 -13.96 -17.19 7.63
C ILE A 776 -13.82 -15.67 7.66
N SER A 777 -14.34 -15.01 8.70
CA SER A 777 -14.43 -13.55 8.77
C SER A 777 -13.34 -12.90 9.62
N ASP A 778 -12.70 -13.65 10.52
CA ASP A 778 -11.71 -13.15 11.48
C ASP A 778 -10.37 -12.78 10.82
N THR A 779 -10.04 -13.38 9.67
CA THR A 779 -8.79 -13.15 8.94
C THR A 779 -8.99 -12.92 7.43
N PRO A 780 -8.15 -12.09 6.76
CA PRO A 780 -8.21 -11.91 5.31
C PRO A 780 -7.75 -13.12 4.48
N CYS A 781 -6.94 -14.02 5.05
CA CYS A 781 -6.43 -15.21 4.38
C CYS A 781 -5.92 -16.24 5.40
N PHE A 782 -5.60 -17.44 4.94
CA PHE A 782 -4.87 -18.43 5.74
C PHE A 782 -3.39 -18.42 5.38
N TRP A 783 -2.53 -18.40 6.39
CA TRP A 783 -1.09 -18.55 6.23
C TRP A 783 -0.50 -19.26 7.44
N ASP A 784 0.15 -20.38 7.21
CA ASP A 784 1.01 -21.05 8.17
C ASP A 784 2.47 -20.67 7.87
N SER A 785 3.09 -19.86 8.72
CA SER A 785 4.44 -19.35 8.49
C SER A 785 5.52 -20.43 8.65
N GLN A 786 5.30 -21.40 9.54
CA GLN A 786 6.23 -22.50 9.79
C GLN A 786 6.33 -23.42 8.58
N HIS A 787 5.19 -23.74 7.95
CA HIS A 787 5.15 -24.62 6.79
C HIS A 787 5.13 -23.86 5.47
N ARG A 788 4.98 -22.54 5.47
CA ARG A 788 4.93 -21.70 4.26
C ARG A 788 3.86 -22.16 3.27
N ILE A 789 2.72 -22.60 3.80
CA ILE A 789 1.51 -22.95 3.04
C ILE A 789 0.41 -21.98 3.42
N GLY A 790 -0.33 -21.47 2.43
CA GLY A 790 -1.47 -20.60 2.68
C GLY A 790 -2.59 -20.74 1.68
N ALA A 791 -3.72 -20.11 1.99
CA ALA A 791 -4.91 -20.12 1.15
C ALA A 791 -5.59 -18.75 1.10
N CYS A 792 -6.14 -18.42 -0.06
CA CYS A 792 -6.95 -17.22 -0.29
C CYS A 792 -8.19 -17.55 -1.12
N GLY A 793 -9.21 -16.69 -1.08
CA GLY A 793 -10.44 -16.87 -1.82
C GLY A 793 -11.56 -15.93 -1.37
N ASP A 794 -12.70 -16.02 -2.05
CA ASP A 794 -13.93 -15.30 -1.68
C ASP A 794 -14.53 -15.81 -0.35
N TRP A 795 -14.09 -16.94 0.16
CA TRP A 795 -14.55 -17.48 1.44
C TRP A 795 -13.81 -16.89 2.66
N PHE A 796 -12.96 -15.88 2.47
CA PHE A 796 -12.42 -15.02 3.53
C PHE A 796 -13.05 -13.63 3.49
N GLN A 797 -13.43 -13.11 4.66
CA GLN A 797 -14.06 -11.79 4.89
C GLN A 797 -15.39 -11.56 4.16
N THR A 798 -15.37 -11.39 2.83
CA THR A 798 -16.55 -11.07 2.02
C THR A 798 -16.70 -12.01 0.80
N PRO A 799 -17.87 -12.65 0.61
CA PRO A 799 -18.10 -13.68 -0.41
C PRO A 799 -18.39 -13.11 -1.80
N ASN A 800 -17.44 -12.34 -2.34
CA ASN A 800 -17.55 -11.73 -3.67
C ASN A 800 -16.18 -11.57 -4.35
N ILE A 801 -16.18 -10.99 -5.55
CA ILE A 801 -14.95 -10.73 -6.33
C ILE A 801 -13.98 -9.78 -5.59
N GLU A 802 -14.49 -8.75 -4.92
CA GLU A 802 -13.67 -7.80 -4.15
C GLU A 802 -12.95 -8.53 -3.00
N GLY A 803 -13.67 -9.37 -2.25
CA GLY A 803 -13.11 -10.20 -1.18
C GLY A 803 -12.05 -11.18 -1.69
N ALA A 804 -12.27 -11.81 -2.85
CA ALA A 804 -11.26 -12.68 -3.45
C ALA A 804 -9.97 -11.93 -3.80
N LEU A 805 -10.07 -10.73 -4.37
CA LEU A 805 -8.90 -9.88 -4.69
C LEU A 805 -8.16 -9.44 -3.42
N LEU A 806 -8.90 -8.97 -2.40
CA LEU A 806 -8.35 -8.56 -1.10
C LEU A 806 -7.65 -9.73 -0.39
N SER A 807 -8.25 -10.92 -0.42
CA SER A 807 -7.67 -12.14 0.16
C SER A 807 -6.37 -12.53 -0.56
N GLY A 808 -6.33 -12.40 -1.89
CA GLY A 808 -5.10 -12.58 -2.68
C GLY A 808 -4.00 -11.57 -2.34
N MET A 809 -4.36 -10.29 -2.20
CA MET A 809 -3.43 -9.24 -1.75
C MET A 809 -2.86 -9.55 -0.37
N ALA A 810 -3.71 -9.93 0.59
CA ALA A 810 -3.30 -10.26 1.95
C ALA A 810 -2.36 -11.47 2.00
N LEU A 811 -2.64 -12.52 1.23
CA LEU A 811 -1.78 -13.70 1.17
C LEU A 811 -0.39 -13.37 0.61
N ALA A 812 -0.31 -12.53 -0.42
CA ALA A 812 0.99 -12.06 -0.93
C ALA A 812 1.76 -11.26 0.14
N GLY A 813 1.08 -10.38 0.89
CA GLY A 813 1.65 -9.64 2.01
C GLY A 813 2.22 -10.57 3.09
N ARG A 814 1.47 -11.63 3.48
CA ARG A 814 1.91 -12.65 4.46
C ARG A 814 3.18 -13.37 4.03
N VAL A 815 3.27 -13.76 2.76
CA VAL A 815 4.46 -14.42 2.19
C VAL A 815 5.68 -13.49 2.29
N MET A 816 5.54 -12.24 1.84
CA MET A 816 6.63 -11.27 1.89
C MET A 816 7.03 -10.92 3.34
N GLY A 817 6.06 -10.74 4.25
CA GLY A 817 6.31 -10.46 5.66
C GLY A 817 7.02 -11.59 6.40
N THR A 818 6.71 -12.85 6.06
CA THR A 818 7.41 -14.02 6.64
C THR A 818 8.87 -14.03 6.24
N VAL A 819 9.18 -13.86 4.95
CA VAL A 819 10.57 -13.78 4.49
C VAL A 819 11.30 -12.56 5.07
N ALA A 820 10.63 -11.42 5.23
CA ALA A 820 11.21 -10.27 5.93
C ALA A 820 11.56 -10.58 7.38
N THR A 821 10.72 -11.36 8.08
CA THR A 821 10.96 -11.79 9.47
C THR A 821 12.18 -12.71 9.53
N ASP A 822 12.27 -13.71 8.66
CA ASP A 822 13.40 -14.64 8.60
C ASP A 822 14.75 -13.90 8.35
N ILE A 823 14.74 -12.92 7.44
CA ILE A 823 15.90 -12.07 7.15
C ILE A 823 16.24 -11.18 8.36
N PHE A 824 15.23 -10.59 9.01
CA PHE A 824 15.44 -9.74 10.17
C PHE A 824 15.99 -10.51 11.38
N ALA A 825 15.46 -11.71 11.65
CA ALA A 825 15.94 -12.59 12.72
C ALA A 825 17.37 -13.08 12.47
N SER A 826 17.69 -13.46 11.23
CA SER A 826 19.06 -13.89 10.88
C SER A 826 20.10 -12.77 10.98
N SER A 827 19.75 -11.54 10.58
CA SER A 827 20.64 -10.37 10.67
C SER A 827 20.78 -9.77 12.09
N SER A 828 19.87 -10.10 13.00
CA SER A 828 19.95 -9.72 14.42
C SER A 828 20.63 -10.79 15.29
N SER A 829 20.98 -11.96 14.72
CA SER A 829 21.86 -12.93 15.36
C SER A 829 23.32 -12.45 15.29
N PRO A 830 24.12 -12.54 16.37
CA PRO A 830 25.52 -12.05 16.39
C PRO A 830 26.44 -12.65 15.32
N SER A 831 26.01 -13.71 14.63
CA SER A 831 26.77 -14.48 13.65
C SER A 831 26.65 -14.01 12.19
N LEU A 832 25.74 -13.08 11.88
CA LEU A 832 25.63 -12.46 10.54
C LEU A 832 26.03 -10.98 10.60
N GLN A 833 27.25 -10.74 11.11
CA GLN A 833 28.00 -9.58 10.64
C GLN A 833 28.14 -9.72 9.12
N ILE A 834 27.67 -8.72 8.39
CA ILE A 834 28.08 -8.45 7.01
C ILE A 834 29.59 -8.64 6.95
N ASP A 835 30.06 -9.65 6.20
CA ASP A 835 31.45 -10.09 6.06
C ASP A 835 32.47 -9.13 6.69
N ALA A 836 32.87 -9.46 7.92
CA ALA A 836 34.06 -8.88 8.52
C ALA A 836 35.25 -9.21 7.58
N PRO A 837 35.99 -8.22 7.07
CA PRO A 837 37.15 -8.51 6.24
C PRO A 837 38.18 -9.26 7.08
N GLN A 838 38.72 -10.34 6.50
CA GLN A 838 39.85 -11.11 7.02
C GLN A 838 40.89 -10.18 7.65
N GLN A 839 41.23 -10.45 8.91
CA GLN A 839 42.39 -9.85 9.58
C GLN A 839 43.63 -10.07 8.69
N LEU A 840 44.17 -8.99 8.14
CA LEU A 840 45.54 -8.96 7.64
C LEU A 840 46.40 -8.32 8.72
N GLU A 841 47.34 -9.11 9.20
CA GLU A 841 48.31 -8.78 10.23
C GLU A 841 49.12 -7.53 9.86
N LEU A 842 49.40 -6.74 10.90
CA LEU A 842 50.27 -5.58 10.90
C LEU A 842 51.70 -5.96 10.48
N PHE A 843 52.21 -5.28 9.46
CA PHE A 843 53.62 -4.87 9.33
C PHE A 843 53.70 -3.43 8.86
#